data_AF-A0A0C3BLN7-F1
#
_entry.id   AF-A0A0C3BLN7-F1
#
_cell.length_a   1.000
_cell.length_b   1.000
_cell.length_c   1.000
_cell.angle_alpha   90.00
_cell.angle_beta   90.00
_cell.angle_gamma   90.00
#
_symmetry.space_group_name_H-M   'P 1'
#
loop_
_entity.id
_entity.type
_entity.pdbx_description
1 polymer ?
#
loop_
_entity_poly.entity_id
_entity_poly.type
_entity_poly.pdbx_seq_one_letter_code
_entity_poly.pdbx_strand_id
1 'polypeptide(L)'
;MDNASFKDVPELFEVDLGEALVARTESLSTFRELGPPDLCHVQKSTGRSGASDLGSYHYVSGVDASSSASLAAYINSLTYAIEDSNTWFSKSAAWKVKNGCYCCFNAFSRVDIRVDVKIPGGVNAYVIDLRGERHDATQEIWQETYASALLRAILYSDDPTYWLEAYRKLDPITTPDGDIRFLQAAEKLFLKGWQVGSDPEIQVATVVSNHLTAGIMKYFGDSGRFQQPANLFEKLSAREPEIASLLAKSYIGMNEEVKAVQIISAAMKQTPQSYTLLHVQCDFLRSKGKLDWAVKLARQAVNCAPSEFVTWEKLTELYIDLGQFESALLTLNSCPMFTFNGRDAHRSLPTARLNLPFQRPIGEILPEKQKTADDDADPALQRLPAPGLRGTWARAYALLTRLVSQIGWDELLKTRSSVFVMEEEYRMQKAQGDISPLGSTNAVNGKARSGGNSSTAVIHEDGTVVTRHSVISNSTTLAEMSADDDASTRGVVSSSSAADVWSAGSSPDIADSIPIPTIRISTESQRDGDLSPIAQEPGVNGEAKRNGPKEMGDTLEKPVQAAAGEAADGAQEPPSPSSAQEPFSFSNKRLCERWLDNLFMVLYEDLRVWTIFRAEVAHFKTQHVAYRKTGFEWEILGDLGLRLHHKEEAKEAYQRCLDTPRYSLKPWSKLMEMYADEGDIQRCVQAAIRVAAYQYADYAEMTFPTHIARCFFKLGQIHGHAKISFTLLSMGLPDSILKIMDSYLQYGKAFKVEGYDF
;
A
#
# COMPACT_ATOMS: atom_id res chain seq x y z
N MET A 1 -39.94 12.16 -3.40
CA MET A 1 -40.23 11.26 -2.25
C MET A 1 -39.30 11.60 -1.09
N ASP A 2 -39.05 12.89 -0.85
CA ASP A 2 -37.68 13.29 -0.48
C ASP A 2 -37.49 13.41 1.03
N ASN A 3 -38.58 13.68 1.76
CA ASN A 3 -38.62 13.90 3.21
C ASN A 3 -38.35 12.65 4.09
N ALA A 4 -37.84 11.55 3.53
CA ALA A 4 -37.41 10.36 4.28
C ALA A 4 -35.89 10.34 4.52
N SER A 5 -35.15 11.21 3.85
CA SER A 5 -33.69 11.28 3.92
C SER A 5 -33.17 11.82 5.25
N PHE A 6 -31.96 11.39 5.62
CA PHE A 6 -31.15 12.10 6.60
C PHE A 6 -30.48 13.33 5.99
N LYS A 7 -30.42 14.41 6.77
CA LYS A 7 -29.93 15.73 6.37
C LYS A 7 -28.41 15.81 6.26
N ASP A 8 -27.70 15.23 7.21
CA ASP A 8 -26.23 15.37 7.36
C ASP A 8 -25.53 14.00 7.51
N VAL A 9 -26.23 12.89 7.24
CA VAL A 9 -25.71 11.51 7.34
C VAL A 9 -25.93 10.81 5.99
N PRO A 10 -24.91 10.16 5.40
CA PRO A 10 -25.09 9.40 4.17
C PRO A 10 -25.89 8.13 4.43
N GLU A 11 -26.69 7.67 3.46
CA GLU A 11 -27.43 6.42 3.57
C GLU A 11 -27.76 5.81 2.20
N LEU A 12 -27.87 4.47 2.21
CA LEU A 12 -28.27 3.61 1.12
C LEU A 12 -29.68 3.11 1.44
N PHE A 13 -30.67 3.38 0.57
CA PHE A 13 -32.02 2.84 0.73
C PHE A 13 -32.09 1.44 0.14
N GLU A 14 -32.62 0.49 0.94
CA GLU A 14 -32.77 -0.91 0.55
C GLU A 14 -33.82 -1.07 -0.55
N VAL A 15 -33.64 -2.08 -1.41
CA VAL A 15 -34.67 -2.60 -2.32
C VAL A 15 -35.69 -3.40 -1.52
N ASP A 16 -35.21 -4.38 -0.74
CA ASP A 16 -36.02 -5.19 0.16
C ASP A 16 -35.65 -4.93 1.63
N LEU A 17 -36.66 -4.64 2.47
CA LEU A 17 -36.46 -4.26 3.87
C LEU A 17 -35.72 -5.34 4.67
N GLY A 18 -34.52 -5.00 5.15
CA GLY A 18 -33.65 -5.86 5.95
C GLY A 18 -32.61 -6.65 5.15
N GLU A 19 -32.53 -6.47 3.83
CA GLU A 19 -31.55 -7.16 2.97
C GLU A 19 -30.11 -6.95 3.42
N ALA A 20 -29.75 -5.76 3.93
CA ALA A 20 -28.40 -5.46 4.40
C ALA A 20 -28.00 -6.31 5.62
N LEU A 21 -28.97 -6.58 6.52
CA LEU A 21 -28.77 -7.43 7.69
C LEU A 21 -28.65 -8.90 7.31
N VAL A 22 -29.40 -9.36 6.29
CA VAL A 22 -29.29 -10.72 5.74
C VAL A 22 -27.94 -10.91 5.08
N ALA A 23 -27.56 -10.04 4.14
CA ALA A 23 -26.28 -10.11 3.43
C ALA A 23 -25.06 -10.03 4.37
N ARG A 24 -25.13 -9.20 5.43
CA ARG A 24 -24.10 -9.18 6.48
C ARG A 24 -23.99 -10.55 7.18
N THR A 25 -25.11 -11.20 7.47
CA THR A 25 -25.17 -12.52 8.11
C THR A 25 -24.54 -13.60 7.22
N GLU A 26 -24.89 -13.63 5.93
CA GLU A 26 -24.30 -14.55 4.95
C GLU A 26 -22.77 -14.39 4.83
N SER A 27 -22.29 -13.15 4.96
CA SER A 27 -20.86 -12.81 4.84
C SER A 27 -20.04 -13.08 6.12
N LEU A 28 -20.65 -13.39 7.27
CA LEU A 28 -19.90 -13.50 8.54
C LEU A 28 -18.76 -14.54 8.47
N SER A 29 -19.00 -15.66 7.81
CA SER A 29 -18.03 -16.75 7.67
C SER A 29 -16.82 -16.40 6.77
N THR A 30 -16.92 -15.36 5.94
CA THR A 30 -15.83 -14.98 5.02
C THR A 30 -14.77 -14.15 5.71
N PHE A 31 -15.12 -13.38 6.75
CA PHE A 31 -14.22 -12.43 7.42
C PHE A 31 -13.09 -13.11 8.20
N ARG A 32 -11.84 -12.64 8.04
CA ARG A 32 -10.61 -13.30 8.53
C ARG A 32 -9.77 -12.47 9.48
N GLU A 33 -9.84 -11.15 9.43
CA GLU A 33 -9.02 -10.23 10.22
C GLU A 33 -9.90 -9.47 11.24
N LEU A 34 -9.77 -8.14 11.34
CA LEU A 34 -10.60 -7.32 12.21
C LEU A 34 -12.07 -7.24 11.77
N GLY A 35 -12.41 -7.75 10.57
CA GLY A 35 -13.76 -7.78 10.03
C GLY A 35 -14.23 -6.46 9.40
N PRO A 36 -15.49 -6.45 8.92
CA PRO A 36 -16.12 -5.31 8.26
C PRO A 36 -16.25 -4.09 9.18
N PRO A 37 -16.48 -2.87 8.64
CA PRO A 37 -16.97 -1.77 9.44
C PRO A 37 -18.29 -2.11 10.12
N ASP A 38 -18.70 -1.26 11.05
CA ASP A 38 -19.98 -1.45 11.70
C ASP A 38 -21.11 -1.02 10.75
N LEU A 39 -22.25 -1.70 10.82
CA LEU A 39 -23.41 -1.45 9.96
C LEU A 39 -24.53 -0.88 10.83
N CYS A 40 -25.02 0.32 10.50
CA CYS A 40 -26.21 0.89 11.11
C CYS A 40 -27.37 0.79 10.12
N HIS A 41 -28.37 -0.03 10.46
CA HIS A 41 -29.65 -0.13 9.72
C HIS A 41 -30.75 0.63 10.46
N VAL A 42 -31.64 1.29 9.72
CA VAL A 42 -32.81 1.98 10.24
C VAL A 42 -34.06 1.66 9.41
N GLN A 43 -35.19 1.52 10.12
CA GLN A 43 -36.51 1.39 9.52
C GLN A 43 -37.28 2.70 9.75
N LYS A 44 -37.65 3.37 8.67
CA LYS A 44 -38.37 4.65 8.66
C LYS A 44 -39.85 4.43 8.34
N SER A 45 -40.73 5.16 9.01
CA SER A 45 -42.19 5.04 8.83
C SER A 45 -42.89 6.40 8.85
N THR A 46 -44.01 6.51 8.13
CA THR A 46 -44.92 7.67 8.22
C THR A 46 -46.03 7.48 9.27
N GLY A 47 -46.13 6.30 9.88
CA GLY A 47 -47.20 5.94 10.82
C GLY A 47 -48.61 5.85 10.21
N ARG A 48 -48.77 6.04 8.90
CA ARG A 48 -50.06 5.88 8.20
C ARG A 48 -50.36 4.40 7.94
N SER A 49 -51.55 3.94 8.33
CA SER A 49 -52.00 2.58 8.01
C SER A 49 -52.01 2.37 6.49
N GLY A 50 -51.39 1.27 6.03
CA GLY A 50 -51.24 0.92 4.62
C GLY A 50 -50.06 1.58 3.89
N ALA A 51 -49.28 2.45 4.53
CA ALA A 51 -47.99 2.88 3.98
C ALA A 51 -46.92 1.83 4.27
N SER A 52 -46.06 1.53 3.28
CA SER A 52 -44.86 0.72 3.50
C SER A 52 -43.84 1.49 4.34
N ASP A 53 -43.17 0.77 5.24
CA ASP A 53 -41.97 1.28 5.89
C ASP A 53 -40.80 1.21 4.90
N LEU A 54 -39.81 2.09 5.04
CA LEU A 54 -38.58 2.11 4.24
C LEU A 54 -37.41 1.63 5.08
N GLY A 55 -36.55 0.80 4.49
CA GLY A 55 -35.25 0.44 5.05
C GLY A 55 -34.15 1.33 4.47
N SER A 56 -33.22 1.75 5.31
CA SER A 56 -31.96 2.33 4.86
C SER A 56 -30.83 2.01 5.82
N TYR A 57 -29.60 2.04 5.33
CA TYR A 57 -28.42 1.73 6.12
C TYR A 57 -27.21 2.56 5.71
N HIS A 58 -26.21 2.59 6.58
CA HIS A 58 -24.91 3.18 6.31
C HIS A 58 -23.82 2.44 7.10
N TYR A 59 -22.59 2.50 6.58
CA TYR A 59 -21.43 1.97 7.29
C TYR A 59 -20.87 3.03 8.23
N VAL A 60 -20.34 2.61 9.37
CA VAL A 60 -19.77 3.54 10.35
C VAL A 60 -18.56 2.96 11.08
N SER A 61 -17.62 3.83 11.46
CA SER A 61 -16.52 3.51 12.37
C SER A 61 -16.40 4.56 13.47
N GLY A 62 -15.90 4.18 14.64
CA GLY A 62 -15.61 5.10 15.75
C GLY A 62 -16.78 5.40 16.68
N VAL A 63 -17.90 4.69 16.58
CA VAL A 63 -18.93 4.71 17.63
C VAL A 63 -18.45 3.89 18.84
N ASP A 64 -18.74 4.35 20.06
CA ASP A 64 -18.38 3.62 21.29
C ASP A 64 -19.18 2.32 21.41
N ALA A 65 -18.57 1.20 21.00
CA ALA A 65 -19.14 -0.14 21.06
C ALA A 65 -18.97 -0.84 22.43
N SER A 66 -18.73 -0.11 23.52
CA SER A 66 -18.59 -0.69 24.88
C SER A 66 -19.91 -1.15 25.52
N SER A 67 -21.07 -0.78 24.98
CA SER A 67 -22.36 -1.18 25.53
C SER A 67 -23.51 -1.13 24.52
N SER A 68 -24.61 -1.82 24.82
CA SER A 68 -25.86 -1.67 24.08
C SER A 68 -26.46 -0.27 24.19
N ALA A 69 -26.23 0.43 25.32
CA ALA A 69 -26.74 1.78 25.55
C ALA A 69 -26.06 2.83 24.67
N SER A 70 -24.74 2.73 24.45
CA SER A 70 -23.99 3.65 23.58
C SER A 70 -24.33 3.44 22.10
N LEU A 71 -24.45 2.18 21.65
CA LEU A 71 -24.91 1.87 20.29
C LEU A 71 -26.38 2.29 20.06
N ALA A 72 -27.25 2.10 21.06
CA ALA A 72 -28.63 2.60 20.99
C ALA A 72 -28.71 4.14 21.00
N ALA A 73 -27.82 4.83 21.74
CA ALA A 73 -27.72 6.28 21.70
C ALA A 73 -27.32 6.80 20.32
N TYR A 74 -26.45 6.08 19.60
CA TYR A 74 -26.14 6.40 18.20
C TYR A 74 -27.38 6.32 17.30
N ILE A 75 -28.12 5.20 17.32
CA ILE A 75 -29.38 5.07 16.56
C ILE A 75 -30.39 6.16 16.95
N ASN A 76 -30.55 6.44 18.24
CA ASN A 76 -31.45 7.49 18.71
C ASN A 76 -31.03 8.88 18.21
N SER A 77 -29.74 9.17 18.05
CA SER A 77 -29.27 10.45 17.50
C SER A 77 -29.75 10.68 16.06
N LEU A 78 -29.92 9.61 15.27
CA LEU A 78 -30.44 9.67 13.90
C LEU A 78 -31.92 10.11 13.83
N THR A 79 -32.68 10.02 14.94
CA THR A 79 -34.06 10.54 14.98
C THR A 79 -34.12 12.06 14.76
N TYR A 80 -33.07 12.78 15.15
CA TYR A 80 -32.91 14.22 14.97
C TYR A 80 -32.24 14.58 13.63
N ALA A 81 -31.81 13.58 12.86
CA ALA A 81 -31.13 13.77 11.58
C ALA A 81 -32.07 13.65 10.36
N ILE A 82 -33.33 13.21 10.54
CA ILE A 82 -34.33 13.22 9.46
C ILE A 82 -34.68 14.66 9.10
N GLU A 83 -34.83 14.96 7.81
CA GLU A 83 -35.28 16.27 7.36
C GLU A 83 -36.70 16.60 7.87
N ASP A 84 -36.80 17.62 8.72
CA ASP A 84 -38.08 18.18 9.14
C ASP A 84 -38.80 18.80 7.94
N SER A 85 -39.91 18.17 7.51
CA SER A 85 -40.76 18.65 6.41
C SER A 85 -41.61 19.86 6.79
N ASN A 86 -41.05 20.81 7.55
CA ASN A 86 -41.77 21.90 8.20
C ASN A 86 -41.92 23.15 7.30
N THR A 87 -42.21 22.91 6.02
CA THR A 87 -42.77 23.96 5.17
C THR A 87 -44.23 24.17 5.55
N TRP A 88 -44.58 25.39 5.96
CA TRP A 88 -45.92 25.83 6.43
C TRP A 88 -47.12 25.41 5.55
N PHE A 89 -46.87 25.03 4.29
CA PHE A 89 -47.91 24.61 3.33
C PHE A 89 -47.96 23.09 3.06
N SER A 90 -47.06 22.26 3.60
CA SER A 90 -47.02 20.82 3.32
C SER A 90 -47.80 19.97 4.34
N LYS A 91 -48.88 19.32 3.89
CA LYS A 91 -49.62 18.29 4.66
C LYS A 91 -49.07 16.86 4.45
N SER A 92 -47.79 16.71 4.09
CA SER A 92 -47.13 15.39 4.05
C SER A 92 -47.01 14.81 5.46
N ALA A 93 -47.09 13.48 5.61
CA ALA A 93 -46.76 12.88 6.89
C ALA A 93 -45.25 12.92 7.11
N ALA A 94 -44.82 13.39 8.29
CA ALA A 94 -43.44 13.37 8.70
C ALA A 94 -42.96 11.91 8.84
N TRP A 95 -41.86 11.58 8.18
CA TRP A 95 -41.16 10.32 8.40
C TRP A 95 -40.48 10.33 9.76
N LYS A 96 -40.39 9.16 10.40
CA LYS A 96 -39.71 8.96 11.69
C LYS A 96 -38.95 7.65 11.66
N VAL A 97 -37.80 7.60 12.33
CA VAL A 97 -37.14 6.32 12.65
C VAL A 97 -38.05 5.57 13.62
N LYS A 98 -38.46 4.36 13.23
CA LYS A 98 -39.35 3.47 13.97
C LYS A 98 -38.54 2.41 14.73
N ASN A 99 -37.62 1.77 14.00
CA ASN A 99 -36.67 0.80 14.54
C ASN A 99 -35.27 1.06 13.96
N GLY A 100 -34.25 0.45 14.53
CA GLY A 100 -32.93 0.30 13.92
C GLY A 100 -32.16 -0.91 14.46
N CYS A 101 -31.11 -1.31 13.77
CA CYS A 101 -30.20 -2.39 14.18
C CYS A 101 -28.75 -1.94 13.95
N TYR A 102 -27.95 -1.91 15.02
CA TYR A 102 -26.52 -1.64 14.93
C TYR A 102 -25.76 -2.96 14.99
N CYS A 103 -24.89 -3.24 14.00
CA CYS A 103 -24.10 -4.47 13.93
C CYS A 103 -22.60 -4.14 14.05
N CYS A 104 -21.90 -4.80 14.98
CA CYS A 104 -20.48 -4.60 15.25
C CYS A 104 -19.78 -5.96 15.34
N PHE A 105 -18.75 -6.18 14.51
CA PHE A 105 -18.04 -7.45 14.47
C PHE A 105 -17.02 -7.54 15.63
N ASN A 106 -16.97 -8.69 16.30
CA ASN A 106 -15.96 -9.07 17.27
C ASN A 106 -14.93 -9.98 16.59
N ALA A 107 -13.70 -9.51 16.43
CA ALA A 107 -12.64 -10.28 15.78
C ALA A 107 -12.03 -11.39 16.67
N PHE A 108 -12.10 -11.25 18.00
CA PHE A 108 -11.55 -12.24 18.94
C PHE A 108 -12.40 -13.52 18.98
N SER A 109 -13.70 -13.39 19.25
CA SER A 109 -14.63 -14.54 19.28
C SER A 109 -15.26 -14.85 17.91
N ARG A 110 -15.04 -14.01 16.89
CA ARG A 110 -15.60 -14.11 15.52
C ARG A 110 -17.13 -14.23 15.53
N VAL A 111 -17.77 -13.25 16.17
CA VAL A 111 -19.23 -13.08 16.26
C VAL A 111 -19.64 -11.65 15.92
N ASP A 112 -20.88 -11.43 15.52
CA ASP A 112 -21.44 -10.10 15.19
C ASP A 112 -22.40 -9.67 16.32
N ILE A 113 -22.02 -8.69 17.15
CA ILE A 113 -22.95 -8.09 18.11
C ILE A 113 -24.01 -7.34 17.32
N ARG A 114 -25.28 -7.53 17.68
CA ARG A 114 -26.41 -6.73 17.18
C ARG A 114 -27.18 -6.08 18.31
N VAL A 115 -27.54 -4.81 18.10
CA VAL A 115 -28.37 -4.02 19.01
C VAL A 115 -29.61 -3.55 18.23
N ASP A 116 -30.71 -4.25 18.44
CA ASP A 116 -32.02 -3.85 17.91
C ASP A 116 -32.61 -2.76 18.83
N VAL A 117 -33.01 -1.62 18.25
CA VAL A 117 -33.65 -0.51 18.94
C VAL A 117 -35.06 -0.30 18.38
N LYS A 118 -36.04 -0.12 19.26
CA LYS A 118 -37.42 0.27 18.93
C LYS A 118 -37.70 1.65 19.52
N ILE A 119 -38.44 2.48 18.78
CA ILE A 119 -38.66 3.89 19.13
C ILE A 119 -40.17 4.19 19.19
N PRO A 120 -40.71 4.70 20.32
CA PRO A 120 -40.04 4.96 21.59
C PRO A 120 -39.99 3.73 22.51
N GLY A 121 -38.78 3.23 22.79
CA GLY A 121 -38.51 2.27 23.86
C GLY A 121 -38.31 0.83 23.39
N GLY A 122 -37.29 0.18 23.96
CA GLY A 122 -36.88 -1.19 23.66
C GLY A 122 -35.48 -1.22 23.06
N VAL A 123 -34.53 -1.81 23.78
CA VAL A 123 -33.17 -2.11 23.31
C VAL A 123 -32.94 -3.59 23.57
N ASN A 124 -32.63 -4.36 22.54
CA ASN A 124 -32.34 -5.78 22.64
C ASN A 124 -30.96 -6.04 22.05
N ALA A 125 -30.05 -6.59 22.86
CA ALA A 125 -28.69 -6.89 22.45
C ALA A 125 -28.43 -8.40 22.49
N TYR A 126 -27.88 -8.91 21.40
CA TYR A 126 -27.57 -10.32 21.19
C TYR A 126 -26.35 -10.41 20.27
N VAL A 127 -25.82 -11.60 20.10
CA VAL A 127 -24.73 -11.87 19.15
C VAL A 127 -25.19 -12.90 18.13
N ILE A 128 -24.67 -12.81 16.92
CA ILE A 128 -24.83 -13.82 15.88
C ILE A 128 -23.46 -14.45 15.61
N ASP A 129 -23.40 -15.78 15.65
CA ASP A 129 -22.19 -16.52 15.30
C ASP A 129 -22.04 -16.75 13.78
N LEU A 130 -20.93 -17.39 13.38
CA LEU A 130 -20.63 -17.69 11.98
C LEU A 130 -21.64 -18.65 11.30
N ARG A 131 -22.58 -19.24 12.05
CA ARG A 131 -23.65 -20.13 11.55
C ARG A 131 -24.98 -19.40 11.40
N GLY A 132 -25.07 -18.15 11.86
CA GLY A 132 -26.32 -17.39 11.94
C GLY A 132 -27.12 -17.63 13.23
N GLU A 133 -26.59 -18.39 14.20
CA GLU A 133 -27.30 -18.69 15.45
C GLU A 133 -27.18 -17.51 16.43
N ARG A 134 -28.26 -17.25 17.18
CA ARG A 134 -28.35 -16.12 18.13
C ARG A 134 -27.99 -16.56 19.54
N HIS A 135 -27.11 -15.81 20.20
CA HIS A 135 -26.67 -16.04 21.59
C HIS A 135 -26.70 -14.74 22.41
N ASP A 136 -26.60 -14.86 23.74
CA ASP A 136 -26.59 -13.70 24.64
C ASP A 136 -25.27 -12.90 24.58
N ALA A 137 -25.37 -11.57 24.61
CA ALA A 137 -24.21 -10.68 24.57
C ALA A 137 -23.58 -10.51 25.97
N THR A 138 -22.64 -11.39 26.32
CA THR A 138 -21.92 -11.38 27.61
C THR A 138 -20.98 -10.18 27.75
N GLN A 139 -20.59 -9.84 28.99
CA GLN A 139 -19.65 -8.73 29.26
C GLN A 139 -18.28 -8.94 28.60
N GLU A 140 -17.82 -10.18 28.47
CA GLU A 140 -16.56 -10.50 27.79
C GLU A 140 -16.65 -10.21 26.29
N ILE A 141 -17.75 -10.63 25.64
CA ILE A 141 -17.99 -10.36 24.22
C ILE A 141 -18.13 -8.84 23.97
N TRP A 142 -18.79 -8.10 24.86
CA TRP A 142 -18.82 -6.63 24.78
C TRP A 142 -17.43 -6.00 24.84
N GLN A 143 -16.56 -6.48 25.74
CA GLN A 143 -15.21 -5.94 25.87
C GLN A 143 -14.34 -6.25 24.63
N GLU A 144 -14.44 -7.46 24.08
CA GLU A 144 -13.78 -7.86 22.83
C GLU A 144 -14.30 -7.08 21.62
N THR A 145 -15.60 -6.79 21.58
CA THR A 145 -16.23 -6.01 20.51
C THR A 145 -15.80 -4.55 20.54
N TYR A 146 -15.77 -3.94 21.73
CA TYR A 146 -15.21 -2.60 21.94
C TYR A 146 -13.78 -2.49 21.42
N ALA A 147 -12.90 -3.43 21.81
CA ALA A 147 -11.54 -3.48 21.28
C ALA A 147 -11.50 -3.67 19.76
N SER A 148 -12.32 -4.57 19.21
CA SER A 148 -12.39 -4.83 17.76
C SER A 148 -12.82 -3.57 16.98
N ALA A 149 -13.83 -2.85 17.44
CA ALA A 149 -14.32 -1.60 16.84
C ALA A 149 -13.26 -0.49 16.86
N LEU A 150 -12.57 -0.32 17.99
CA LEU A 150 -11.44 0.62 18.10
C LEU A 150 -10.31 0.25 17.15
N LEU A 151 -9.91 -1.01 17.09
CA LEU A 151 -8.82 -1.45 16.21
C LEU A 151 -9.17 -1.25 14.73
N ARG A 152 -10.39 -1.57 14.29
CA ARG A 152 -10.86 -1.26 12.92
C ARG A 152 -10.79 0.24 12.63
N ALA A 153 -11.32 1.06 13.53
CA ALA A 153 -11.35 2.51 13.36
C ALA A 153 -9.94 3.15 13.38
N ILE A 154 -8.98 2.57 14.10
CA ILE A 154 -7.59 3.05 14.16
C ILE A 154 -6.79 2.56 12.94
N LEU A 155 -6.94 1.30 12.52
CA LEU A 155 -6.06 0.69 11.53
C LEU A 155 -6.58 0.82 10.09
N TYR A 156 -7.88 0.60 9.84
CA TYR A 156 -8.43 0.46 8.48
C TYR A 156 -9.16 1.70 7.95
N SER A 157 -9.45 2.69 8.80
CA SER A 157 -10.22 3.89 8.40
C SER A 157 -9.52 4.77 7.36
N ASP A 158 -8.18 4.84 7.41
CA ASP A 158 -7.32 5.54 6.46
C ASP A 158 -6.93 4.68 5.23
N ASP A 159 -7.29 3.39 5.18
CA ASP A 159 -6.83 2.47 4.13
C ASP A 159 -7.51 2.79 2.78
N PRO A 160 -6.78 3.20 1.72
CA PRO A 160 -7.37 3.53 0.42
C PRO A 160 -7.99 2.33 -0.29
N THR A 161 -7.64 1.10 0.09
CA THR A 161 -8.25 -0.12 -0.43
C THR A 161 -9.60 -0.44 0.23
N TYR A 162 -9.93 0.26 1.32
CA TYR A 162 -11.12 0.04 2.15
C TYR A 162 -12.19 1.12 1.91
N TRP A 163 -12.50 1.35 0.63
CA TRP A 163 -13.55 2.28 0.21
C TRP A 163 -14.92 1.61 0.17
N LEU A 164 -15.92 2.28 0.74
CA LEU A 164 -17.32 1.87 0.77
C LEU A 164 -18.21 3.09 0.60
N GLU A 165 -19.31 2.93 -0.14
CA GLU A 165 -20.32 3.96 -0.28
C GLU A 165 -21.10 4.15 1.04
N ALA A 166 -21.47 5.39 1.35
CA ALA A 166 -22.10 5.78 2.62
C ALA A 166 -21.33 5.32 3.89
N TYR A 167 -20.00 5.40 3.89
CA TYR A 167 -19.16 5.08 5.05
C TYR A 167 -18.79 6.33 5.85
N ARG A 168 -19.44 6.52 7.00
CA ARG A 168 -19.20 7.62 7.94
C ARG A 168 -18.12 7.26 8.96
N LYS A 169 -17.05 8.04 9.06
CA LYS A 169 -15.92 7.75 9.96
C LYS A 169 -15.85 8.80 11.06
N LEU A 170 -15.97 8.37 12.31
CA LEU A 170 -15.94 9.21 13.51
C LEU A 170 -14.68 8.97 14.33
N ASP A 171 -14.38 9.90 15.24
CA ASP A 171 -13.29 9.72 16.21
C ASP A 171 -13.60 8.59 17.21
N PRO A 172 -12.80 7.49 17.23
CA PRO A 172 -13.08 6.31 18.04
C PRO A 172 -12.89 6.52 19.54
N ILE A 173 -12.06 7.51 19.90
CA ILE A 173 -11.84 8.00 21.25
C ILE A 173 -11.92 9.53 21.16
N THR A 174 -12.41 10.20 22.20
CA THR A 174 -12.58 11.67 22.21
C THR A 174 -12.19 12.33 23.52
N THR A 175 -11.91 11.55 24.57
CA THR A 175 -11.49 12.03 25.89
C THR A 175 -10.29 11.25 26.43
N PRO A 176 -9.46 11.83 27.33
CA PRO A 176 -8.37 11.10 28.00
C PRO A 176 -8.85 9.88 28.80
N ASP A 177 -10.07 9.89 29.34
CA ASP A 177 -10.66 8.71 29.98
C ASP A 177 -10.91 7.56 28.98
N GLY A 178 -11.08 7.89 27.70
CA GLY A 178 -11.12 6.92 26.60
C GLY A 178 -9.78 6.22 26.37
N ASP A 179 -8.63 6.91 26.49
CA ASP A 179 -7.31 6.25 26.47
C ASP A 179 -7.21 5.22 27.59
N ILE A 180 -7.66 5.58 28.80
CA ILE A 180 -7.62 4.70 29.97
C ILE A 180 -8.52 3.48 29.74
N ARG A 181 -9.75 3.66 29.24
CA ARG A 181 -10.67 2.55 28.91
C ARG A 181 -10.09 1.63 27.82
N PHE A 182 -9.49 2.19 26.77
CA PHE A 182 -8.86 1.42 25.71
C PHE A 182 -7.69 0.59 26.23
N LEU A 183 -6.77 1.19 27.00
CA LEU A 183 -5.62 0.48 27.58
C LEU A 183 -6.04 -0.59 28.58
N GLN A 184 -7.10 -0.37 29.37
CA GLN A 184 -7.66 -1.39 30.27
C GLN A 184 -8.29 -2.57 29.52
N ALA A 185 -8.99 -2.32 28.41
CA ALA A 185 -9.53 -3.38 27.55
C ALA A 185 -8.39 -4.14 26.86
N ALA A 186 -7.40 -3.43 26.35
CA ALA A 186 -6.20 -3.99 25.72
C ALA A 186 -5.38 -4.85 26.68
N GLU A 187 -5.16 -4.41 27.93
CA GLU A 187 -4.42 -5.19 28.94
C GLU A 187 -5.08 -6.55 29.19
N LYS A 188 -6.40 -6.56 29.38
CA LYS A 188 -7.18 -7.79 29.63
C LYS A 188 -7.21 -8.73 28.42
N LEU A 189 -7.18 -8.19 27.20
CA LEU A 189 -7.22 -8.95 25.95
C LEU A 189 -5.84 -9.26 25.38
N PHE A 190 -4.75 -8.80 26.02
CA PHE A 190 -3.42 -8.78 25.44
C PHE A 190 -2.93 -10.16 24.98
N LEU A 191 -3.10 -11.18 25.82
CA LEU A 191 -2.71 -12.56 25.51
C LEU A 191 -3.59 -13.24 24.44
N LYS A 192 -4.76 -12.66 24.13
CA LYS A 192 -5.61 -13.02 22.98
C LYS A 192 -5.30 -12.18 21.73
N GLY A 193 -4.39 -11.21 21.79
CA GLY A 193 -4.14 -10.23 20.71
C GLY A 193 -3.76 -10.85 19.36
N TRP A 194 -3.11 -12.01 19.35
CA TRP A 194 -2.80 -12.76 18.13
C TRP A 194 -4.03 -13.29 17.39
N GLN A 195 -5.18 -13.43 18.05
CA GLN A 195 -6.42 -13.94 17.46
C GLN A 195 -7.06 -12.97 16.46
N VAL A 196 -6.74 -11.67 16.56
CA VAL A 196 -7.30 -10.64 15.67
C VAL A 196 -6.47 -10.38 14.41
N GLY A 197 -5.48 -11.24 14.12
CA GLY A 197 -4.61 -11.13 12.94
C GLY A 197 -3.43 -10.16 13.11
N SER A 198 -2.73 -9.93 12.00
CA SER A 198 -1.51 -9.11 11.91
C SER A 198 -1.45 -8.39 10.56
N ASP A 199 -0.51 -7.47 10.38
CA ASP A 199 -0.31 -6.81 9.09
C ASP A 199 0.18 -7.79 8.01
N PRO A 200 -0.12 -7.56 6.70
CA PRO A 200 0.13 -8.52 5.62
C PRO A 200 1.61 -8.93 5.40
N GLU A 201 2.56 -8.17 5.96
CA GLU A 201 4.00 -8.45 5.95
C GLU A 201 4.45 -9.41 7.07
N ILE A 202 3.58 -9.73 8.03
CA ILE A 202 3.84 -10.65 9.13
C ILE A 202 3.20 -12.00 8.81
N GLN A 203 4.01 -13.08 8.81
CA GLN A 203 3.49 -14.41 8.44
C GLN A 203 2.61 -15.00 9.56
N VAL A 204 3.08 -14.88 10.80
CA VAL A 204 2.41 -15.47 11.97
C VAL A 204 2.17 -14.38 13.01
N ALA A 205 0.91 -14.16 13.37
CA ALA A 205 0.55 -13.25 14.45
C ALA A 205 1.10 -13.78 15.79
N THR A 206 1.86 -12.95 16.51
CA THR A 206 2.46 -13.29 17.81
C THR A 206 1.88 -12.41 18.92
N VAL A 207 2.30 -12.62 20.18
CA VAL A 207 1.92 -11.76 21.31
C VAL A 207 2.36 -10.31 21.12
N VAL A 208 3.43 -10.06 20.34
CA VAL A 208 3.96 -8.72 20.08
C VAL A 208 3.70 -8.19 18.66
N SER A 209 3.46 -9.07 17.68
CA SER A 209 3.21 -8.75 16.28
C SER A 209 1.76 -9.11 15.92
N ASN A 210 0.80 -8.24 16.22
CA ASN A 210 -0.62 -8.45 15.93
C ASN A 210 -1.36 -7.11 15.80
N HIS A 211 -2.62 -7.12 15.35
CA HIS A 211 -3.40 -5.89 15.20
C HIS A 211 -3.71 -5.16 16.52
N LEU A 212 -3.79 -5.84 17.67
CA LEU A 212 -3.94 -5.15 18.97
C LEU A 212 -2.68 -4.32 19.30
N THR A 213 -1.49 -4.88 19.16
CA THR A 213 -0.23 -4.17 19.43
C THR A 213 0.06 -3.11 18.37
N ALA A 214 -0.23 -3.39 17.09
CA ALA A 214 -0.13 -2.42 16.00
C ALA A 214 -1.09 -1.24 16.22
N GLY A 215 -2.35 -1.49 16.63
CA GLY A 215 -3.33 -0.44 16.91
C GLY A 215 -2.92 0.47 18.07
N ILE A 216 -2.42 -0.10 19.18
CA ILE A 216 -1.86 0.67 20.31
C ILE A 216 -0.68 1.53 19.83
N MET A 217 0.28 0.93 19.10
CA MET A 217 1.49 1.63 18.66
C MET A 217 1.19 2.70 17.59
N LYS A 218 0.25 2.48 16.67
CA LYS A 218 -0.22 3.49 15.72
C LYS A 218 -0.86 4.65 16.47
N TYR A 219 -1.93 4.38 17.23
CA TYR A 219 -2.74 5.39 17.91
C TYR A 219 -1.94 6.31 18.85
N PHE A 220 -1.06 5.74 19.68
CA PHE A 220 -0.23 6.54 20.58
C PHE A 220 0.99 7.11 19.87
N GLY A 221 1.69 6.30 19.06
CA GLY A 221 2.96 6.66 18.42
C GLY A 221 2.84 7.72 17.32
N ASP A 222 1.81 7.67 16.49
CA ASP A 222 1.51 8.73 15.49
C ASP A 222 1.21 10.09 16.15
N SER A 223 0.90 10.11 17.46
CA SER A 223 0.74 11.32 18.26
C SER A 223 1.93 11.64 19.19
N GLY A 224 3.02 10.87 19.12
CA GLY A 224 4.20 11.03 19.99
C GLY A 224 4.00 10.64 21.47
N ARG A 225 2.80 10.16 21.86
CA ARG A 225 2.41 9.94 23.27
C ARG A 225 2.82 8.54 23.78
N PHE A 226 4.12 8.27 23.79
CA PHE A 226 4.66 6.95 24.10
C PHE A 226 4.64 6.55 25.59
N GLN A 227 4.37 7.47 26.52
CA GLN A 227 4.27 7.17 27.96
C GLN A 227 3.16 6.16 28.28
N GLN A 228 1.99 6.32 27.66
CA GLN A 228 0.83 5.46 27.85
C GLN A 228 1.11 3.99 27.48
N PRO A 229 1.61 3.66 26.27
CA PRO A 229 1.99 2.29 25.94
C PRO A 229 3.20 1.80 26.75
N ALA A 230 4.17 2.66 27.11
CA ALA A 230 5.27 2.26 27.99
C ALA A 230 4.75 1.72 29.34
N ASN A 231 3.84 2.45 29.99
CA ASN A 231 3.25 2.03 31.27
C ASN A 231 2.51 0.68 31.17
N LEU A 232 1.78 0.45 30.06
CA LEU A 232 1.10 -0.82 29.80
C LEU A 232 2.12 -1.96 29.60
N PHE A 233 3.16 -1.73 28.78
CA PHE A 233 4.15 -2.76 28.48
C PHE A 233 5.10 -3.03 29.65
N GLU A 234 5.41 -2.07 30.54
CA GLU A 234 6.13 -2.35 31.80
C GLU A 234 5.36 -3.39 32.64
N LYS A 235 4.06 -3.18 32.84
CA LYS A 235 3.19 -4.07 33.62
C LYS A 235 3.09 -5.47 33.02
N LEU A 236 3.04 -5.58 31.69
CA LEU A 236 2.92 -6.86 30.99
C LEU A 236 4.27 -7.60 30.81
N SER A 237 5.36 -6.87 30.57
CA SER A 237 6.71 -7.47 30.38
C SER A 237 7.24 -8.18 31.61
N ALA A 238 6.73 -7.86 32.80
CA ALA A 238 7.00 -8.59 34.04
C ALA A 238 6.45 -10.04 34.05
N ARG A 239 5.54 -10.37 33.12
CA ARG A 239 5.01 -11.73 32.92
C ARG A 239 5.56 -12.37 31.66
N GLU A 240 5.54 -11.62 30.55
CA GLU A 240 5.92 -12.13 29.23
C GLU A 240 7.13 -11.36 28.66
N PRO A 241 8.35 -11.92 28.70
CA PRO A 241 9.57 -11.18 28.37
C PRO A 241 9.66 -10.67 26.93
N GLU A 242 8.94 -11.28 25.97
CA GLU A 242 8.93 -10.84 24.57
C GLU A 242 8.38 -9.41 24.39
N ILE A 243 7.46 -9.01 25.28
CA ILE A 243 6.83 -7.68 25.31
C ILE A 243 7.86 -6.57 25.56
N ALA A 244 9.04 -6.90 26.09
CA ALA A 244 10.15 -5.97 26.24
C ALA A 244 10.57 -5.31 24.90
N SER A 245 10.29 -5.95 23.75
CA SER A 245 10.47 -5.33 22.43
C SER A 245 9.57 -4.10 22.22
N LEU A 246 8.28 -4.22 22.52
CA LEU A 246 7.31 -3.12 22.45
C LEU A 246 7.64 -2.04 23.50
N LEU A 247 7.99 -2.46 24.72
CA LEU A 247 8.38 -1.55 25.79
C LEU A 247 9.61 -0.70 25.42
N ALA A 248 10.65 -1.33 24.86
CA ALA A 248 11.85 -0.63 24.43
C ALA A 248 11.56 0.33 23.25
N LYS A 249 10.66 -0.03 22.32
CA LYS A 249 10.18 0.91 21.29
C LYS A 249 9.51 2.14 21.91
N SER A 250 8.64 1.96 22.90
CA SER A 250 8.00 3.09 23.60
C SER A 250 9.03 3.98 24.30
N TYR A 251 10.03 3.42 25.00
CA TYR A 251 11.07 4.23 25.63
C TYR A 251 12.00 4.96 24.65
N ILE A 252 12.30 4.37 23.49
CA ILE A 252 13.00 5.09 22.40
C ILE A 252 12.14 6.25 21.91
N GLY A 253 10.82 6.05 21.72
CA GLY A 253 9.88 7.11 21.34
C GLY A 253 9.74 8.24 22.38
N MET A 254 10.02 7.97 23.65
CA MET A 254 10.12 8.98 24.72
C MET A 254 11.48 9.68 24.81
N ASN A 255 12.43 9.36 23.92
CA ASN A 255 13.85 9.74 24.00
C ASN A 255 14.58 9.20 25.25
N GLU A 256 14.03 8.22 25.98
CA GLU A 256 14.66 7.54 27.12
C GLU A 256 15.55 6.36 26.68
N GLU A 257 16.45 6.62 25.73
CA GLU A 257 17.25 5.60 25.05
C GLU A 257 18.06 4.71 26.01
N VAL A 258 18.61 5.28 27.08
CA VAL A 258 19.40 4.54 28.08
C VAL A 258 18.55 3.50 28.79
N LYS A 259 17.30 3.85 29.14
CA LYS A 259 16.36 2.92 29.78
C LYS A 259 15.94 1.82 28.79
N ALA A 260 15.66 2.17 27.54
CA ALA A 260 15.37 1.20 26.48
C ALA A 260 16.50 0.18 26.29
N VAL A 261 17.77 0.63 26.22
CA VAL A 261 18.93 -0.28 26.08
C VAL A 261 19.12 -1.18 27.30
N GLN A 262 18.87 -0.69 28.51
CA GLN A 262 18.88 -1.52 29.73
C GLN A 262 17.79 -2.60 29.69
N ILE A 263 16.58 -2.26 29.24
CA ILE A 263 15.45 -3.19 29.08
C ILE A 263 15.78 -4.26 28.03
N ILE A 264 16.30 -3.88 26.86
CA ILE A 264 16.75 -4.82 25.81
C ILE A 264 17.81 -5.77 26.38
N SER A 265 18.83 -5.23 27.06
CA SER A 265 19.93 -6.02 27.65
C SER A 265 19.45 -7.00 28.73
N ALA A 266 18.43 -6.61 29.53
CA ALA A 266 17.82 -7.50 30.52
C ALA A 266 16.97 -8.59 29.86
N ALA A 267 16.15 -8.23 28.86
CA ALA A 267 15.25 -9.16 28.17
C ALA A 267 16.03 -10.18 27.31
N MET A 268 17.08 -9.77 26.59
CA MET A 268 17.92 -10.67 25.79
C MET A 268 18.60 -11.79 26.61
N LYS A 269 18.79 -11.61 27.92
CA LYS A 269 19.29 -12.69 28.80
C LYS A 269 18.26 -13.80 29.03
N GLN A 270 16.98 -13.51 28.83
CA GLN A 270 15.86 -14.44 29.00
C GLN A 270 15.39 -14.97 27.64
N THR A 271 15.31 -14.10 26.62
CA THR A 271 14.80 -14.40 25.27
C THR A 271 15.82 -14.05 24.17
N PRO A 272 17.01 -14.70 24.14
CA PRO A 272 18.10 -14.37 23.21
C PRO A 272 17.78 -14.65 21.73
N GLN A 273 16.69 -15.36 21.44
CA GLN A 273 16.21 -15.70 20.09
C GLN A 273 15.05 -14.82 19.62
N SER A 274 14.64 -13.80 20.40
CA SER A 274 13.57 -12.88 19.99
C SER A 274 14.04 -11.95 18.86
N TYR A 275 13.61 -12.23 17.63
CA TYR A 275 13.91 -11.38 16.47
C TYR A 275 13.36 -9.96 16.62
N THR A 276 12.24 -9.78 17.33
CA THR A 276 11.65 -8.46 17.58
C THR A 276 12.49 -7.60 18.52
N LEU A 277 13.10 -8.19 19.58
CA LEU A 277 14.10 -7.50 20.40
C LEU A 277 15.35 -7.12 19.58
N LEU A 278 15.84 -8.05 18.76
CA LEU A 278 16.97 -7.80 17.86
C LEU A 278 16.68 -6.66 16.88
N HIS A 279 15.47 -6.59 16.31
CA HIS A 279 15.06 -5.48 15.43
C HIS A 279 15.10 -4.12 16.13
N VAL A 280 14.59 -4.01 17.37
CA VAL A 280 14.66 -2.75 18.14
C VAL A 280 16.10 -2.34 18.39
N GLN A 281 16.97 -3.30 18.70
CA GLN A 281 18.40 -3.04 18.88
C GLN A 281 19.08 -2.64 17.56
N CYS A 282 18.71 -3.24 16.42
CA CYS A 282 19.17 -2.86 15.09
C CYS A 282 18.77 -1.43 14.74
N ASP A 283 17.50 -1.07 14.90
CA ASP A 283 16.98 0.26 14.57
C ASP A 283 17.61 1.34 15.47
N PHE A 284 17.83 1.04 16.76
CA PHE A 284 18.59 1.93 17.66
C PHE A 284 20.06 2.09 17.23
N LEU A 285 20.77 1.00 16.90
CA LEU A 285 22.16 1.11 16.45
C LEU A 285 22.28 1.82 15.10
N ARG A 286 21.29 1.63 14.21
CA ARG A 286 21.15 2.34 12.94
C ARG A 286 20.99 3.85 13.15
N SER A 287 20.13 4.28 14.07
CA SER A 287 19.96 5.71 14.38
C SER A 287 21.21 6.35 15.00
N LYS A 288 22.07 5.56 15.66
CA LYS A 288 23.41 5.98 16.13
C LYS A 288 24.54 5.79 15.11
N GLY A 289 24.24 5.46 13.86
CA GLY A 289 25.23 5.25 12.78
C GLY A 289 26.14 4.04 12.99
N LYS A 290 25.80 3.09 13.86
CA LYS A 290 26.57 1.87 14.16
C LYS A 290 26.14 0.70 13.26
N LEU A 291 26.18 0.93 11.95
CA LEU A 291 25.70 -0.01 10.93
C LEU A 291 26.39 -1.39 10.99
N ASP A 292 27.70 -1.45 11.23
CA ASP A 292 28.45 -2.71 11.39
C ASP A 292 27.95 -3.62 12.51
N TRP A 293 27.33 -3.03 13.53
CA TRP A 293 26.77 -3.76 14.67
C TRP A 293 25.31 -4.14 14.38
N ALA A 294 24.55 -3.21 13.78
CA ALA A 294 23.18 -3.46 13.34
C ALA A 294 23.11 -4.64 12.35
N VAL A 295 24.00 -4.74 11.36
CA VAL A 295 24.02 -5.87 10.40
C VAL A 295 24.29 -7.23 11.07
N LYS A 296 25.13 -7.27 12.11
CA LYS A 296 25.40 -8.52 12.85
C LYS A 296 24.14 -9.00 13.58
N LEU A 297 23.41 -8.08 14.21
CA LEU A 297 22.16 -8.37 14.90
C LEU A 297 21.01 -8.69 13.93
N ALA A 298 20.94 -8.02 12.77
CA ALA A 298 19.95 -8.32 11.74
C ALA A 298 20.18 -9.70 11.11
N ARG A 299 21.45 -10.12 10.92
CA ARG A 299 21.78 -11.50 10.54
C ARG A 299 21.36 -12.50 11.62
N GLN A 300 21.54 -12.16 12.90
CA GLN A 300 21.03 -12.99 13.99
C GLN A 300 19.49 -13.06 13.98
N ALA A 301 18.79 -11.95 13.72
CA ALA A 301 17.33 -11.91 13.61
C ALA A 301 16.81 -12.81 12.48
N VAL A 302 17.45 -12.78 11.30
CA VAL A 302 17.19 -13.71 10.20
C VAL A 302 17.43 -15.17 10.61
N ASN A 303 18.52 -15.47 11.33
CA ASN A 303 18.77 -16.82 11.83
C ASN A 303 17.74 -17.28 12.88
N CYS A 304 17.11 -16.36 13.61
CA CYS A 304 16.07 -16.65 14.60
C CYS A 304 14.68 -16.85 13.97
N ALA A 305 14.35 -16.07 12.93
CA ALA A 305 13.08 -16.17 12.21
C ALA A 305 13.31 -16.06 10.69
N PRO A 306 13.83 -17.12 10.04
CA PRO A 306 14.16 -17.11 8.61
C PRO A 306 12.92 -17.21 7.71
N SER A 307 11.75 -17.58 8.25
CA SER A 307 10.49 -17.59 7.52
C SER A 307 9.79 -16.23 7.47
N GLU A 308 10.17 -15.27 8.33
CA GLU A 308 9.52 -13.96 8.43
C GLU A 308 10.13 -12.94 7.46
N PHE A 309 9.33 -12.37 6.55
CA PHE A 309 9.78 -11.38 5.55
C PHE A 309 10.51 -10.20 6.19
N VAL A 310 10.00 -9.70 7.32
CA VAL A 310 10.50 -8.50 7.99
C VAL A 310 11.95 -8.62 8.48
N THR A 311 12.48 -9.82 8.72
CA THR A 311 13.88 -10.01 9.14
C THR A 311 14.83 -9.82 7.98
N TRP A 312 14.49 -10.39 6.81
CA TRP A 312 15.24 -10.24 5.57
C TRP A 312 15.14 -8.83 5.00
N GLU A 313 13.98 -8.18 5.09
CA GLU A 313 13.82 -6.75 4.80
C GLU A 313 14.79 -5.92 5.64
N LYS A 314 14.79 -6.09 6.97
CA LYS A 314 15.65 -5.32 7.89
C LYS A 314 17.14 -5.52 7.58
N LEU A 315 17.55 -6.74 7.25
CA LEU A 315 18.93 -7.04 6.87
C LEU A 315 19.29 -6.41 5.50
N THR A 316 18.37 -6.44 4.53
CA THR A 316 18.53 -5.80 3.22
C THR A 316 18.66 -4.28 3.34
N GLU A 317 17.80 -3.63 4.14
CA GLU A 317 17.89 -2.20 4.42
C GLU A 317 19.29 -1.79 4.91
N LEU A 318 19.86 -2.58 5.84
CA LEU A 318 21.15 -2.28 6.45
C LEU A 318 22.34 -2.58 5.53
N TYR A 319 22.25 -3.55 4.62
CA TYR A 319 23.27 -3.73 3.58
C TYR A 319 23.25 -2.58 2.55
N ILE A 320 22.06 -2.07 2.20
CA ILE A 320 21.94 -0.85 1.38
C ILE A 320 22.60 0.33 2.11
N ASP A 321 22.34 0.50 3.41
CA ASP A 321 22.96 1.57 4.22
C ASP A 321 24.50 1.45 4.31
N LEU A 322 25.06 0.23 4.28
CA LEU A 322 26.50 -0.02 4.23
C LEU A 322 27.13 0.09 2.83
N GLY A 323 26.34 0.30 1.78
CA GLY A 323 26.80 0.23 0.38
C GLY A 323 27.21 -1.18 -0.07
N GLN A 324 26.79 -2.23 0.64
CA GLN A 324 27.07 -3.63 0.31
C GLN A 324 26.00 -4.17 -0.65
N PHE A 325 25.93 -3.61 -1.86
CA PHE A 325 24.82 -3.83 -2.80
C PHE A 325 24.68 -5.28 -3.28
N GLU A 326 25.79 -6.01 -3.46
CA GLU A 326 25.76 -7.46 -3.76
C GLU A 326 25.09 -8.26 -2.61
N SER A 327 25.49 -8.00 -1.37
CA SER A 327 24.90 -8.60 -0.17
C SER A 327 23.42 -8.22 -0.03
N ALA A 328 23.06 -6.97 -0.29
CA ALA A 328 21.68 -6.51 -0.25
C ALA A 328 20.82 -7.27 -1.27
N LEU A 329 21.28 -7.38 -2.52
CA LEU A 329 20.52 -8.03 -3.59
C LEU A 329 20.39 -9.55 -3.38
N LEU A 330 21.45 -10.21 -2.91
CA LEU A 330 21.41 -11.62 -2.48
C LEU A 330 20.46 -11.87 -1.31
N THR A 331 20.37 -10.92 -0.36
CA THR A 331 19.47 -10.99 0.79
C THR A 331 18.02 -10.78 0.35
N LEU A 332 17.77 -9.80 -0.52
CA LEU A 332 16.46 -9.53 -1.10
C LEU A 332 15.92 -10.76 -1.85
N ASN A 333 16.75 -11.41 -2.67
CA ASN A 333 16.41 -12.66 -3.37
C ASN A 333 16.12 -13.84 -2.43
N SER A 334 16.56 -13.75 -1.17
CA SER A 334 16.31 -14.77 -0.14
C SER A 334 15.08 -14.45 0.73
N CYS A 335 14.39 -13.32 0.50
CA CYS A 335 13.18 -12.96 1.23
C CYS A 335 12.05 -13.97 0.99
N PRO A 336 11.41 -14.52 2.05
CA PRO A 336 10.17 -15.28 1.91
C PRO A 336 9.03 -14.33 1.52
N MET A 337 8.25 -14.70 0.50
CA MET A 337 7.18 -13.86 -0.05
C MET A 337 5.81 -14.47 0.29
N PHE A 338 4.89 -13.66 0.82
CA PHE A 338 3.57 -14.13 1.28
C PHE A 338 2.47 -13.60 0.38
N THR A 339 1.49 -14.46 0.07
CA THR A 339 0.25 -14.06 -0.60
C THR A 339 -0.43 -12.93 0.16
N PHE A 340 -0.65 -11.80 -0.52
CA PHE A 340 -1.34 -10.66 0.06
C PHE A 340 -2.81 -11.02 0.30
N ASN A 341 -3.19 -11.15 1.56
CA ASN A 341 -4.59 -11.20 1.96
C ASN A 341 -5.10 -9.76 2.03
N GLY A 342 -6.16 -9.46 1.26
CA GLY A 342 -6.83 -8.18 1.33
C GLY A 342 -7.69 -8.05 2.60
N ARG A 343 -7.97 -6.80 3.00
CA ARG A 343 -8.87 -6.51 4.13
C ARG A 343 -10.28 -7.06 3.86
N ASP A 344 -11.00 -7.33 4.95
CA ASP A 344 -12.34 -7.92 4.96
C ASP A 344 -13.41 -7.05 4.27
N ALA A 345 -13.51 -7.17 2.94
CA ALA A 345 -14.41 -6.36 2.12
C ALA A 345 -15.89 -6.76 2.25
N HIS A 346 -16.79 -5.78 2.15
CA HIS A 346 -18.22 -6.02 2.01
C HIS A 346 -18.62 -6.37 0.57
N ARG A 347 -19.59 -7.27 0.44
CA ARG A 347 -20.35 -7.46 -0.80
C ARG A 347 -21.19 -6.22 -1.07
N SER A 348 -21.02 -5.60 -2.24
CA SER A 348 -21.90 -4.53 -2.71
C SER A 348 -23.33 -5.05 -2.91
N LEU A 349 -24.32 -4.26 -2.49
CA LEU A 349 -25.75 -4.57 -2.61
C LEU A 349 -26.43 -3.59 -3.57
N PRO A 350 -27.39 -4.05 -4.40
CA PRO A 350 -28.24 -3.15 -5.17
C PRO A 350 -28.93 -2.15 -4.23
N THR A 351 -28.79 -0.86 -4.52
CA THR A 351 -29.37 0.22 -3.71
C THR A 351 -30.53 0.85 -4.47
N ALA A 352 -31.72 0.92 -3.85
CA ALA A 352 -32.92 1.48 -4.48
C ALA A 352 -32.83 3.00 -4.67
N ARG A 353 -32.22 3.71 -3.69
CA ARG A 353 -31.92 5.14 -3.77
C ARG A 353 -30.71 5.47 -2.91
N LEU A 354 -29.81 6.29 -3.46
CA LEU A 354 -28.66 6.83 -2.75
C LEU A 354 -29.01 8.20 -2.14
N ASN A 355 -28.59 8.46 -0.91
CA ASN A 355 -28.64 9.77 -0.28
C ASN A 355 -27.26 10.10 0.30
N LEU A 356 -26.49 10.93 -0.40
CA LEU A 356 -25.19 11.44 0.03
C LEU A 356 -25.28 12.95 0.24
N PRO A 357 -25.65 13.43 1.45
CA PRO A 357 -25.75 14.86 1.71
C PRO A 357 -24.39 15.53 1.62
N PHE A 358 -24.33 16.71 1.00
CA PHE A 358 -23.09 17.43 0.75
C PHE A 358 -23.14 18.82 1.38
N GLN A 359 -22.19 19.11 2.28
CA GLN A 359 -22.17 20.37 3.01
C GLN A 359 -21.68 21.51 2.11
N ARG A 360 -22.52 22.52 1.87
CA ARG A 360 -22.19 23.65 0.97
C ARG A 360 -20.84 24.35 1.25
N PRO A 361 -20.44 24.64 2.51
CA PRO A 361 -19.16 25.28 2.79
C PRO A 361 -17.93 24.43 2.39
N ILE A 362 -18.08 23.10 2.31
CA ILE A 362 -17.05 22.20 1.80
C ILE A 362 -17.06 22.22 0.27
N GLY A 363 -18.24 22.26 -0.35
CA GLY A 363 -18.40 22.41 -1.79
C GLY A 363 -17.79 23.68 -2.38
N GLU A 364 -17.76 24.78 -1.62
CA GLU A 364 -17.12 26.04 -2.04
C GLU A 364 -15.59 25.99 -2.05
N ILE A 365 -14.97 24.98 -1.41
CA ILE A 365 -13.51 24.77 -1.38
C ILE A 365 -13.05 23.79 -2.47
N LEU A 366 -13.90 22.83 -2.82
CA LEU A 366 -13.57 21.73 -3.72
C LEU A 366 -13.91 22.08 -5.18
N PRO A 367 -13.19 21.52 -6.16
CA PRO A 367 -13.65 21.55 -7.54
C PRO A 367 -14.96 20.74 -7.70
N GLU A 368 -15.69 20.99 -8.77
CA GLU A 368 -16.90 20.23 -9.09
C GLU A 368 -16.55 18.75 -9.35
N LYS A 369 -17.37 17.81 -8.82
CA LYS A 369 -17.26 16.37 -9.08
C LYS A 369 -17.75 16.02 -10.50
N GLN A 370 -17.15 16.61 -11.53
CA GLN A 370 -17.43 16.33 -12.95
C GLN A 370 -16.20 15.68 -13.60
N LYS A 371 -16.40 14.65 -14.45
CA LYS A 371 -15.31 14.10 -15.26
C LYS A 371 -14.90 15.12 -16.33
N THR A 372 -13.61 15.43 -16.38
CA THR A 372 -12.98 16.37 -17.31
C THR A 372 -11.97 15.66 -18.22
N ALA A 373 -11.41 16.38 -19.19
CA ALA A 373 -10.26 15.90 -19.96
C ALA A 373 -8.99 15.71 -19.10
N ASP A 374 -8.92 16.35 -17.93
CA ASP A 374 -7.80 16.18 -16.99
C ASP A 374 -7.85 14.86 -16.23
N ASP A 375 -8.97 14.12 -16.29
CA ASP A 375 -9.13 12.79 -15.70
C ASP A 375 -8.70 11.65 -16.63
N ASP A 376 -8.44 11.94 -17.91
CA ASP A 376 -7.88 10.99 -18.85
C ASP A 376 -6.34 11.09 -18.83
N ALA A 377 -5.64 9.96 -18.98
CA ALA A 377 -4.18 9.90 -19.01
C ALA A 377 -3.69 8.91 -20.08
N ASP A 378 -2.43 9.03 -20.52
CA ASP A 378 -1.84 8.08 -21.47
C ASP A 378 -2.00 6.63 -20.97
N PRO A 379 -2.55 5.70 -21.78
CA PRO A 379 -2.68 4.28 -21.41
C PRO A 379 -1.36 3.62 -20.97
N ALA A 380 -0.19 4.10 -21.42
CA ALA A 380 1.11 3.63 -20.96
C ALA A 380 1.39 4.03 -19.50
N LEU A 381 0.97 5.23 -19.08
CA LEU A 381 1.09 5.70 -17.69
C LEU A 381 0.10 4.97 -16.78
N GLN A 382 -1.14 4.75 -17.24
CA GLN A 382 -2.14 3.99 -16.49
C GLN A 382 -1.78 2.51 -16.29
N ARG A 383 -1.02 1.93 -17.22
CA ARG A 383 -0.58 0.51 -17.19
C ARG A 383 0.76 0.28 -16.49
N LEU A 384 1.32 1.28 -15.81
CA LEU A 384 2.50 1.07 -14.97
C LEU A 384 2.23 -0.06 -13.96
N PRO A 385 3.09 -1.08 -13.87
CA PRO A 385 2.81 -2.26 -13.04
C PRO A 385 3.10 -2.04 -11.54
N ALA A 386 4.01 -1.12 -11.18
CA ALA A 386 4.39 -0.87 -9.78
C ALA A 386 3.21 -0.45 -8.87
N PRO A 387 2.27 0.44 -9.28
CA PRO A 387 1.04 0.73 -8.54
C PRO A 387 0.14 -0.49 -8.21
N GLY A 388 0.31 -1.62 -8.90
CA GLY A 388 -0.44 -2.86 -8.64
C GLY A 388 0.15 -3.74 -7.53
N LEU A 389 1.40 -3.51 -7.11
CA LEU A 389 2.08 -4.34 -6.10
C LEU A 389 1.46 -4.15 -4.70
N ARG A 390 1.39 -5.22 -3.91
CA ARG A 390 0.83 -5.24 -2.55
C ARG A 390 1.70 -6.09 -1.61
N GLY A 391 1.53 -5.93 -0.30
CA GLY A 391 2.22 -6.71 0.74
C GLY A 391 3.74 -6.77 0.56
N THR A 392 4.31 -7.96 0.76
CA THR A 392 5.76 -8.21 0.66
C THR A 392 6.35 -7.80 -0.70
N TRP A 393 5.61 -7.91 -1.82
CA TRP A 393 6.10 -7.46 -3.14
C TRP A 393 6.26 -5.94 -3.24
N ALA A 394 5.32 -5.17 -2.67
CA ALA A 394 5.45 -3.71 -2.65
C ALA A 394 6.63 -3.26 -1.78
N ARG A 395 6.85 -3.95 -0.64
CA ARG A 395 7.99 -3.73 0.25
C ARG A 395 9.32 -4.08 -0.41
N ALA A 396 9.42 -5.26 -1.04
CA ALA A 396 10.59 -5.69 -1.80
C ALA A 396 10.91 -4.75 -2.97
N TYR A 397 9.88 -4.25 -3.66
CA TYR A 397 10.07 -3.25 -4.71
C TYR A 397 10.62 -1.93 -4.17
N ALA A 398 10.14 -1.44 -3.02
CA ALA A 398 10.68 -0.24 -2.39
C ALA A 398 12.16 -0.37 -1.98
N LEU A 399 12.62 -1.58 -1.60
CA LEU A 399 14.03 -1.86 -1.39
C LEU A 399 14.83 -1.80 -2.70
N LEU A 400 14.27 -2.32 -3.80
CA LEU A 400 14.91 -2.30 -5.12
C LEU A 400 14.98 -0.86 -5.71
N THR A 401 13.93 -0.04 -5.56
CA THR A 401 13.97 1.37 -5.98
C THR A 401 14.97 2.17 -5.12
N ARG A 402 15.07 1.86 -3.83
CA ARG A 402 16.07 2.46 -2.93
C ARG A 402 17.50 2.06 -3.29
N LEU A 403 17.71 0.84 -3.77
CA LEU A 403 19.01 0.37 -4.22
C LEU A 403 19.41 1.08 -5.53
N VAL A 404 18.51 1.13 -6.53
CA VAL A 404 18.82 1.81 -7.80
C VAL A 404 19.01 3.32 -7.65
N SER A 405 18.35 3.97 -6.68
CA SER A 405 18.53 5.41 -6.44
C SER A 405 19.93 5.76 -5.89
N GLN A 406 20.69 4.79 -5.39
CA GLN A 406 22.06 4.99 -4.91
C GLN A 406 23.14 4.68 -5.96
N ILE A 407 22.96 3.63 -6.78
CA ILE A 407 24.00 3.17 -7.74
C ILE A 407 23.65 3.37 -9.21
N GLY A 408 22.38 3.67 -9.53
CA GLY A 408 21.90 3.75 -10.91
C GLY A 408 21.63 2.38 -11.55
N TRP A 409 20.95 2.41 -12.70
CA TRP A 409 20.48 1.20 -13.39
C TRP A 409 21.63 0.29 -13.87
N ASP A 410 22.68 0.86 -14.46
CA ASP A 410 23.75 0.07 -15.07
C ASP A 410 24.61 -0.66 -14.03
N GLU A 411 24.93 -0.03 -12.90
CA GLU A 411 25.62 -0.71 -11.79
C GLU A 411 24.73 -1.72 -11.09
N LEU A 412 23.42 -1.48 -11.01
CA LEU A 412 22.46 -2.47 -10.53
C LEU A 412 22.41 -3.69 -11.48
N LEU A 413 22.43 -3.51 -12.81
CA LEU A 413 22.52 -4.64 -13.74
C LEU A 413 23.86 -5.39 -13.63
N LYS A 414 24.98 -4.69 -13.45
CA LYS A 414 26.28 -5.33 -13.18
C LYS A 414 26.24 -6.16 -11.90
N THR A 415 25.74 -5.57 -10.80
CA THR A 415 25.54 -6.24 -9.50
C THR A 415 24.64 -7.47 -9.65
N ARG A 416 23.53 -7.36 -10.40
CA ARG A 416 22.64 -8.49 -10.72
C ARG A 416 23.41 -9.61 -11.45
N SER A 417 24.22 -9.25 -12.44
CA SER A 417 25.01 -10.19 -13.22
C SER A 417 26.20 -10.81 -12.48
N SER A 418 26.75 -10.14 -11.45
CA SER A 418 27.84 -10.72 -10.64
C SER A 418 27.30 -11.77 -9.68
N VAL A 419 26.15 -11.51 -9.04
CA VAL A 419 25.59 -12.40 -8.00
C VAL A 419 24.65 -13.49 -8.52
N PHE A 420 23.98 -13.28 -9.66
CA PHE A 420 22.97 -14.23 -10.17
C PHE A 420 23.30 -14.93 -11.50
N VAL A 421 22.66 -16.08 -11.66
CA VAL A 421 22.40 -16.81 -12.91
C VAL A 421 20.91 -16.72 -13.20
N MET A 422 20.53 -16.50 -14.46
CA MET A 422 19.13 -16.51 -14.88
C MET A 422 18.64 -17.94 -15.12
N GLU A 423 17.34 -18.21 -14.94
CA GLU A 423 16.82 -19.59 -15.05
C GLU A 423 17.07 -20.21 -16.44
N GLU A 424 16.96 -19.42 -17.51
CA GLU A 424 17.21 -19.90 -18.87
C GLU A 424 18.70 -20.21 -19.11
N GLU A 425 19.62 -19.43 -18.52
CA GLU A 425 21.07 -19.71 -18.57
C GLU A 425 21.40 -21.02 -17.84
N TYR A 426 20.78 -21.24 -16.68
CA TYR A 426 20.92 -22.46 -15.90
C TYR A 426 20.35 -23.70 -16.65
N ARG A 427 19.17 -23.57 -17.27
CA ARG A 427 18.57 -24.62 -18.11
C ARG A 427 19.41 -24.94 -19.33
N MET A 428 19.90 -23.93 -20.05
CA MET A 428 20.77 -24.13 -21.22
C MET A 428 22.07 -24.85 -20.85
N GLN A 429 22.70 -24.50 -19.72
CA GLN A 429 23.87 -25.24 -19.26
C GLN A 429 23.54 -26.68 -18.84
N LYS A 430 22.43 -26.93 -18.14
CA LYS A 430 22.03 -28.30 -17.79
C LYS A 430 21.80 -29.16 -19.05
N ALA A 431 21.11 -28.61 -20.05
CA ALA A 431 20.91 -29.26 -21.34
C ALA A 431 22.23 -29.49 -22.11
N GLN A 432 23.19 -28.56 -22.05
CA GLN A 432 24.52 -28.74 -22.65
C GLN A 432 25.40 -29.77 -21.89
N GLY A 433 25.26 -29.84 -20.56
CA GLY A 433 25.94 -30.83 -19.71
C GLY A 433 25.47 -32.26 -19.99
N ASP A 434 24.15 -32.46 -20.10
CA ASP A 434 23.57 -33.78 -20.42
C ASP A 434 23.94 -34.28 -21.84
N ILE A 435 24.42 -33.40 -22.73
CA ILE A 435 24.93 -33.75 -24.07
C ILE A 435 26.39 -34.23 -24.05
N SER A 436 27.13 -34.05 -22.94
CA SER A 436 28.50 -34.54 -22.77
C SER A 436 28.63 -35.46 -21.55
N PRO A 437 28.35 -36.77 -21.72
CA PRO A 437 29.48 -37.64 -21.99
C PRO A 437 29.19 -38.81 -22.97
N LEU A 438 29.29 -38.55 -24.27
CA LEU A 438 29.40 -39.60 -25.30
C LEU A 438 30.69 -39.42 -26.12
N GLY A 439 31.85 -39.59 -25.46
CA GLY A 439 33.12 -39.26 -26.12
C GLY A 439 34.44 -39.63 -25.43
N SER A 440 34.57 -40.80 -24.77
CA SER A 440 35.83 -41.58 -24.79
C SER A 440 35.71 -42.90 -24.00
N THR A 441 35.62 -44.04 -24.69
CA THR A 441 36.06 -45.33 -24.13
C THR A 441 36.80 -46.13 -25.20
N ASN A 442 37.95 -46.68 -24.83
CA ASN A 442 38.80 -47.47 -25.72
C ASN A 442 38.15 -48.81 -26.09
N ALA A 443 38.18 -49.16 -27.38
CA ALA A 443 37.68 -50.43 -27.86
C ALA A 443 38.69 -51.56 -27.66
N VAL A 444 38.32 -52.59 -26.88
CA VAL A 444 38.99 -53.91 -26.90
C VAL A 444 37.94 -55.04 -26.86
N ASN A 445 37.82 -55.75 -27.99
CA ASN A 445 37.32 -57.13 -28.21
C ASN A 445 36.25 -57.77 -27.28
N GLY A 446 35.14 -58.30 -27.86
CA GLY A 446 34.31 -59.24 -27.08
C GLY A 446 33.00 -59.88 -27.61
N LYS A 447 32.81 -60.19 -28.90
CA LYS A 447 31.73 -61.08 -29.46
C LYS A 447 30.23 -60.69 -29.31
N ALA A 448 29.48 -61.04 -30.36
CA ALA A 448 28.02 -60.96 -30.52
C ALA A 448 27.27 -62.07 -29.74
N ARG A 449 25.91 -62.15 -29.62
CA ARG A 449 24.80 -61.56 -30.41
C ARG A 449 23.45 -61.71 -29.66
N SER A 450 22.43 -60.97 -30.12
CA SER A 450 20.96 -61.14 -29.90
C SER A 450 20.31 -60.15 -28.93
N GLY A 451 19.19 -59.54 -29.36
CA GLY A 451 18.49 -58.47 -28.63
C GLY A 451 17.08 -58.85 -28.15
N GLY A 452 16.46 -57.95 -27.39
CA GLY A 452 15.10 -58.06 -26.87
C GLY A 452 14.68 -56.79 -26.11
N ASN A 453 13.59 -56.17 -26.55
CA ASN A 453 13.03 -54.86 -26.17
C ASN A 453 13.17 -54.34 -24.72
N SER A 454 13.57 -53.06 -24.67
CA SER A 454 13.02 -51.95 -23.85
C SER A 454 11.95 -52.23 -22.78
N SER A 455 12.22 -51.79 -21.55
CA SER A 455 11.22 -51.29 -20.61
C SER A 455 11.82 -50.13 -19.81
N THR A 456 11.26 -48.92 -19.95
CA THR A 456 11.70 -47.72 -19.23
C THR A 456 11.25 -47.73 -17.77
N ALA A 457 12.20 -47.59 -16.83
CA ALA A 457 11.91 -47.29 -15.43
C ALA A 457 11.87 -45.76 -15.22
N VAL A 458 10.91 -45.28 -14.45
CA VAL A 458 10.83 -43.88 -14.01
C VAL A 458 11.29 -43.82 -12.56
N ILE A 459 12.14 -42.83 -12.26
CA ILE A 459 12.70 -42.59 -10.93
C ILE A 459 12.10 -41.27 -10.43
N HIS A 460 11.57 -41.26 -9.19
CA HIS A 460 11.06 -40.04 -8.57
C HIS A 460 12.15 -39.32 -7.77
N GLU A 461 11.92 -38.05 -7.45
CA GLU A 461 12.92 -37.13 -6.88
C GLU A 461 13.36 -37.50 -5.44
N ASP A 462 12.67 -38.45 -4.80
CA ASP A 462 13.06 -39.06 -3.52
C ASP A 462 14.00 -40.27 -3.64
N GLY A 463 14.35 -40.68 -4.87
CA GLY A 463 15.26 -41.79 -5.15
C GLY A 463 14.62 -43.18 -5.17
N THR A 464 13.29 -43.30 -5.06
CA THR A 464 12.61 -44.60 -5.14
C THR A 464 12.41 -45.07 -6.60
N VAL A 465 12.52 -46.39 -6.81
CA VAL A 465 12.38 -47.03 -8.13
C VAL A 465 11.27 -48.07 -8.07
N VAL A 466 10.16 -47.83 -8.78
CA VAL A 466 9.01 -48.74 -8.83
C VAL A 466 8.81 -49.27 -10.25
N THR A 467 9.06 -50.56 -10.44
CA THR A 467 8.66 -51.30 -11.65
C THR A 467 7.17 -51.64 -11.58
N ARG A 468 6.36 -51.18 -12.54
CA ARG A 468 4.92 -51.46 -12.58
C ARG A 468 4.63 -52.96 -12.74
N HIS A 469 4.18 -53.61 -11.67
CA HIS A 469 3.46 -54.89 -11.75
C HIS A 469 1.96 -54.66 -11.52
N SER A 470 1.14 -55.13 -12.45
CA SER A 470 -0.32 -55.16 -12.34
C SER A 470 -0.77 -56.50 -11.74
N VAL A 471 -1.52 -56.45 -10.63
CA VAL A 471 -2.39 -57.54 -10.18
C VAL A 471 -3.67 -56.94 -9.57
N ILE A 472 -4.81 -57.57 -9.86
CA ILE A 472 -6.17 -57.15 -9.48
C ILE A 472 -6.62 -57.91 -8.23
N SER A 473 -7.16 -57.24 -7.21
CA SER A 473 -8.17 -57.84 -6.29
C SER A 473 -8.89 -56.80 -5.41
N ASN A 474 -10.18 -57.03 -5.16
CA ASN A 474 -11.10 -56.16 -4.41
C ASN A 474 -10.84 -56.13 -2.89
N SER A 475 -11.08 -55.01 -2.20
CA SER A 475 -12.23 -54.84 -1.26
C SER A 475 -12.11 -53.67 -0.24
N THR A 476 -13.26 -53.01 -0.01
CA THR A 476 -13.74 -52.37 1.25
C THR A 476 -13.14 -51.08 1.87
N THR A 477 -14.07 -50.12 2.03
CA THR A 477 -14.37 -49.25 3.20
C THR A 477 -13.56 -47.98 3.57
N LEU A 478 -14.36 -46.95 3.90
CA LEU A 478 -14.11 -45.76 4.73
C LEU A 478 -13.17 -44.68 4.16
N ALA A 479 -13.74 -43.48 4.00
CA ALA A 479 -13.02 -42.27 3.60
C ALA A 479 -12.94 -41.31 4.80
N GLU A 480 -11.73 -41.10 5.32
CA GLU A 480 -11.35 -39.88 6.02
C GLU A 480 -10.58 -39.01 5.00
N MET A 481 -10.90 -37.72 4.90
CA MET A 481 -10.20 -36.80 4.00
C MET A 481 -9.11 -36.04 4.76
N SER A 482 -7.86 -36.48 4.61
CA SER A 482 -6.69 -35.66 4.88
C SER A 482 -6.53 -34.61 3.77
N ALA A 483 -6.19 -33.38 4.14
CA ALA A 483 -5.90 -32.32 3.18
C ALA A 483 -4.59 -32.60 2.43
N ASP A 484 -4.60 -32.35 1.12
CA ASP A 484 -3.42 -32.37 0.26
C ASP A 484 -3.09 -30.92 -0.13
N ASP A 485 -1.84 -30.52 0.09
CA ASP A 485 -1.36 -29.14 -0.07
C ASP A 485 -0.74 -29.00 -1.49
N ASP A 486 -1.53 -28.52 -2.46
CA ASP A 486 -1.05 -28.34 -3.84
C ASP A 486 -1.49 -26.99 -4.45
N ALA A 487 -0.73 -25.95 -4.11
CA ALA A 487 -1.01 -24.56 -4.49
C ALA A 487 -0.58 -24.25 -5.94
N SER A 488 -1.36 -24.74 -6.91
CA SER A 488 -1.15 -24.42 -8.33
C SER A 488 -1.46 -22.95 -8.65
N THR A 489 -0.46 -22.21 -9.13
CA THR A 489 -0.57 -20.80 -9.55
C THR A 489 -1.34 -20.65 -10.87
N ARG A 490 -2.67 -20.56 -10.79
CA ARG A 490 -3.51 -20.13 -11.90
C ARG A 490 -3.89 -18.66 -11.77
N GLY A 491 -3.38 -17.83 -12.69
CA GLY A 491 -3.69 -16.40 -12.74
C GLY A 491 -5.18 -16.14 -12.95
N VAL A 492 -5.78 -15.40 -12.01
CA VAL A 492 -7.17 -14.94 -12.11
C VAL A 492 -7.24 -13.77 -13.08
N VAL A 493 -7.83 -14.00 -14.26
CA VAL A 493 -8.25 -12.92 -15.16
C VAL A 493 -9.55 -12.33 -14.61
N SER A 494 -9.58 -11.02 -14.38
CA SER A 494 -10.76 -10.33 -13.88
C SER A 494 -11.88 -10.31 -14.92
N SER A 495 -13.06 -10.81 -14.53
CA SER A 495 -14.27 -10.75 -15.36
C SER A 495 -14.89 -9.36 -15.33
N SER A 496 -15.06 -8.73 -16.49
CA SER A 496 -15.88 -7.53 -16.66
C SER A 496 -17.30 -7.89 -17.14
N SER A 497 -18.29 -7.27 -16.51
CA SER A 497 -19.71 -7.29 -16.87
C SER A 497 -20.35 -6.01 -16.32
N ALA A 498 -21.28 -5.32 -16.96
CA ALA A 498 -21.91 -5.42 -18.29
C ALA A 498 -22.32 -3.97 -18.72
N ALA A 499 -22.96 -3.62 -19.84
CA ALA A 499 -23.45 -4.26 -21.07
C ALA A 499 -23.62 -3.16 -22.15
N ASP A 500 -23.73 -3.48 -23.44
CA ASP A 500 -24.76 -2.85 -24.31
C ASP A 500 -24.96 -3.51 -25.70
N VAL A 501 -26.10 -3.21 -26.33
CA VAL A 501 -26.80 -3.99 -27.39
C VAL A 501 -27.67 -3.05 -28.27
N TRP A 502 -27.72 -3.04 -29.62
CA TRP A 502 -26.99 -3.71 -30.73
C TRP A 502 -26.68 -2.68 -31.85
N SER A 503 -25.73 -2.96 -32.76
CA SER A 503 -25.97 -2.82 -34.22
C SER A 503 -24.95 -3.55 -35.10
N ALA A 504 -25.37 -3.93 -36.31
CA ALA A 504 -24.62 -4.79 -37.22
C ALA A 504 -23.78 -4.02 -38.26
N GLY A 505 -22.68 -4.62 -38.75
CA GLY A 505 -21.86 -4.05 -39.83
C GLY A 505 -20.58 -4.83 -40.18
N SER A 506 -20.75 -5.96 -40.88
CA SER A 506 -19.81 -6.57 -41.87
C SER A 506 -18.28 -6.34 -41.77
N SER A 507 -17.54 -7.45 -41.58
CA SER A 507 -16.10 -7.57 -41.92
C SER A 507 -15.80 -7.36 -43.41
N PRO A 508 -14.54 -7.10 -43.78
CA PRO A 508 -13.69 -8.22 -44.22
C PRO A 508 -12.24 -8.21 -43.67
N ASP A 509 -11.58 -9.36 -43.80
CA ASP A 509 -10.18 -9.58 -43.42
C ASP A 509 -9.17 -8.83 -44.30
N ILE A 510 -7.97 -8.59 -43.75
CA ILE A 510 -6.65 -8.85 -44.38
C ILE A 510 -5.56 -8.72 -43.30
N ALA A 511 -4.55 -9.59 -43.36
CA ALA A 511 -3.38 -9.56 -42.49
C ALA A 511 -2.30 -8.63 -43.04
N ASP A 512 -1.54 -7.97 -42.15
CA ASP A 512 -0.07 -7.97 -42.25
C ASP A 512 0.62 -7.37 -41.02
N SER A 513 1.87 -7.80 -40.78
CA SER A 513 2.73 -7.35 -39.70
C SER A 513 3.31 -5.94 -39.94
N ILE A 514 3.19 -5.03 -38.98
CA ILE A 514 3.81 -3.70 -39.03
C ILE A 514 4.96 -3.60 -38.01
N PRO A 515 6.19 -3.25 -38.42
CA PRO A 515 7.36 -3.20 -37.54
C PRO A 515 7.41 -1.94 -36.66
N ILE A 516 8.09 -2.05 -35.52
CA ILE A 516 8.34 -0.99 -34.55
C ILE A 516 9.20 0.13 -35.17
N PRO A 517 8.77 1.42 -35.19
CA PRO A 517 9.59 2.50 -35.72
C PRO A 517 10.65 2.96 -34.71
N THR A 518 11.92 2.64 -34.96
CA THR A 518 13.04 3.23 -34.20
C THR A 518 13.32 4.65 -34.72
N ILE A 519 12.95 5.69 -33.95
CA ILE A 519 13.26 7.08 -34.30
C ILE A 519 14.77 7.31 -34.14
N ARG A 520 15.48 7.46 -35.26
CA ARG A 520 16.87 7.92 -35.31
C ARG A 520 16.89 9.44 -35.41
N ILE A 521 17.48 10.11 -34.42
CA ILE A 521 17.72 11.56 -34.46
C ILE A 521 18.98 11.78 -35.30
N SER A 522 18.81 12.23 -36.54
CA SER A 522 19.90 12.65 -37.42
C SER A 522 20.23 14.12 -37.18
N THR A 523 21.46 14.38 -36.72
CA THR A 523 22.06 15.71 -36.69
C THR A 523 22.81 16.02 -37.99
N GLU A 524 23.01 17.32 -38.21
CA GLU A 524 23.82 17.97 -39.24
C GLU A 524 23.19 18.22 -40.61
N SER A 525 23.38 19.47 -41.05
CA SER A 525 22.81 20.11 -42.21
C SER A 525 23.93 20.74 -43.04
N GLN A 526 23.87 20.59 -44.37
CA GLN A 526 24.58 21.46 -45.30
C GLN A 526 23.67 21.87 -46.46
N ARG A 527 24.03 22.99 -47.10
CA ARG A 527 23.20 23.78 -48.01
C ARG A 527 23.46 23.44 -49.47
N ASP A 528 22.45 23.70 -50.31
CA ASP A 528 22.47 24.45 -51.59
C ASP A 528 21.13 24.14 -52.32
N GLY A 529 20.43 25.03 -53.04
CA GLY A 529 20.57 26.47 -53.27
C GLY A 529 19.35 27.02 -54.04
N ASP A 530 19.30 28.33 -54.29
CA ASP A 530 18.54 29.01 -55.37
C ASP A 530 17.01 28.80 -55.55
N LEU A 531 16.20 29.76 -55.06
CA LEU A 531 15.57 30.84 -55.87
C LEU A 531 14.44 31.57 -55.10
N SER A 532 14.36 32.89 -55.27
CA SER A 532 13.29 33.78 -54.73
C SER A 532 12.43 34.34 -55.89
N PRO A 533 11.29 35.06 -55.66
CA PRO A 533 11.39 36.50 -55.30
C PRO A 533 10.21 37.16 -54.52
N ILE A 534 10.49 38.33 -53.90
CA ILE A 534 9.58 39.48 -53.60
C ILE A 534 8.51 39.27 -52.46
N ALA A 535 8.25 40.18 -51.50
CA ALA A 535 8.52 41.62 -51.37
C ALA A 535 8.70 42.19 -49.93
N GLN A 536 9.37 43.35 -49.85
CA GLN A 536 9.17 44.52 -48.94
C GLN A 536 9.61 44.49 -47.45
N GLU A 537 10.66 45.30 -47.21
CA GLU A 537 11.12 45.94 -45.95
C GLU A 537 10.33 47.25 -45.66
N PRO A 538 10.51 48.04 -44.55
CA PRO A 538 11.74 48.32 -43.75
C PRO A 538 11.59 48.17 -42.22
N GLY A 539 12.58 48.35 -41.32
CA GLY A 539 14.01 48.67 -41.42
C GLY A 539 14.55 49.23 -40.07
N VAL A 540 15.87 49.56 -39.99
CA VAL A 540 16.62 50.37 -38.97
C VAL A 540 17.79 49.66 -38.23
N ASN A 541 19.00 49.93 -38.74
CA ASN A 541 20.34 50.14 -38.13
C ASN A 541 20.77 49.56 -36.76
N GLY A 542 22.02 49.06 -36.73
CA GLY A 542 22.86 48.96 -35.52
C GLY A 542 24.19 48.22 -35.70
N GLU A 543 25.23 48.85 -36.26
CA GLU A 543 26.58 48.26 -36.39
C GLU A 543 27.37 48.21 -35.07
N ALA A 544 28.23 47.20 -34.87
CA ALA A 544 29.67 47.40 -34.61
C ALA A 544 30.46 46.08 -34.50
N LYS A 545 31.59 45.97 -35.24
CA LYS A 545 32.60 44.89 -35.12
C LYS A 545 33.66 45.25 -34.07
N ARG A 546 34.36 44.24 -33.49
CA ARG A 546 35.84 44.22 -33.42
C ARG A 546 36.47 42.86 -33.00
N ASN A 547 37.33 42.40 -33.92
CA ASN A 547 38.41 41.40 -33.92
C ASN A 547 38.99 40.85 -32.59
N GLY A 548 39.44 39.57 -32.64
CA GLY A 548 40.37 38.92 -31.69
C GLY A 548 41.84 39.30 -31.91
N PRO A 549 42.82 38.52 -31.37
CA PRO A 549 43.34 37.37 -32.14
C PRO A 549 43.95 36.17 -31.35
N LYS A 550 44.09 34.99 -32.02
CA LYS A 550 45.19 33.96 -32.01
C LYS A 550 45.75 33.40 -30.66
N GLU A 551 46.29 32.18 -30.54
CA GLU A 551 46.87 31.20 -31.50
C GLU A 551 46.89 29.76 -30.90
N MET A 552 47.18 28.72 -31.72
CA MET A 552 47.62 27.31 -31.42
C MET A 552 47.21 26.60 -30.10
N GLY A 553 46.74 25.35 -30.04
CA GLY A 553 46.65 24.27 -31.03
C GLY A 553 47.34 23.00 -30.55
N ASP A 554 46.61 21.90 -30.33
CA ASP A 554 47.13 20.52 -30.47
C ASP A 554 45.99 19.49 -30.62
N THR A 555 46.31 18.33 -31.19
CA THR A 555 45.39 17.27 -31.63
C THR A 555 45.44 16.02 -30.75
N LEU A 556 44.29 15.43 -30.42
CA LEU A 556 44.19 14.08 -29.85
C LEU A 556 43.04 13.30 -30.49
N GLU A 557 43.38 12.15 -31.08
CA GLU A 557 42.49 11.32 -31.90
C GLU A 557 41.64 10.33 -31.07
N LYS A 558 40.50 9.91 -31.62
CA LYS A 558 39.74 8.75 -31.16
C LYS A 558 40.08 7.53 -32.03
N PRO A 559 40.35 6.34 -31.46
CA PRO A 559 40.48 5.12 -32.25
C PRO A 559 39.11 4.62 -32.73
N VAL A 560 39.06 4.17 -33.99
CA VAL A 560 37.87 3.65 -34.68
C VAL A 560 37.84 2.12 -34.62
N GLN A 561 36.69 1.53 -34.36
CA GLN A 561 36.44 0.09 -34.58
C GLN A 561 36.31 -0.20 -36.08
N ALA A 562 37.00 -1.23 -36.57
CA ALA A 562 36.90 -1.71 -37.94
C ALA A 562 36.62 -3.22 -37.97
N ALA A 563 35.90 -3.68 -39.00
CA ALA A 563 35.65 -5.09 -39.26
C ALA A 563 35.66 -5.39 -40.78
N ALA A 564 36.15 -6.59 -41.12
CA ALA A 564 36.14 -7.28 -42.42
C ALA A 564 37.08 -6.80 -43.56
N GLY A 565 37.76 -7.76 -44.20
CA GLY A 565 38.38 -7.61 -45.54
C GLY A 565 39.74 -8.33 -45.74
N GLU A 566 39.74 -9.50 -46.37
CA GLU A 566 40.88 -10.41 -46.60
C GLU A 566 41.98 -9.91 -47.58
N ALA A 567 43.25 -10.32 -47.39
CA ALA A 567 44.15 -10.91 -48.42
C ALA A 567 45.57 -11.27 -47.87
N ALA A 568 46.29 -12.16 -48.56
CA ALA A 568 47.65 -12.73 -48.35
C ALA A 568 48.77 -11.75 -47.90
N ASP A 569 49.93 -12.17 -47.35
CA ASP A 569 50.74 -13.39 -47.58
C ASP A 569 51.61 -13.77 -46.35
N GLY A 570 52.27 -14.93 -46.34
CA GLY A 570 52.76 -15.60 -45.12
C GLY A 570 54.22 -15.37 -44.67
N ALA A 571 54.44 -15.52 -43.36
CA ALA A 571 55.72 -15.88 -42.72
C ALA A 571 55.46 -16.60 -41.37
N GLN A 572 56.29 -17.57 -40.98
CA GLN A 572 56.08 -18.41 -39.80
C GLN A 572 56.77 -17.87 -38.55
N GLU A 573 56.06 -17.81 -37.41
CA GLU A 573 56.63 -17.72 -36.06
C GLU A 573 55.74 -18.47 -35.03
N PRO A 574 56.22 -18.77 -33.80
CA PRO A 574 55.81 -19.97 -33.04
C PRO A 574 54.42 -19.90 -32.37
N PRO A 575 53.83 -21.04 -31.98
CA PRO A 575 52.49 -21.08 -31.40
C PRO A 575 52.44 -20.41 -30.02
N SER A 576 51.68 -19.33 -29.93
CA SER A 576 51.17 -18.81 -28.66
C SER A 576 50.21 -19.82 -28.01
N PRO A 577 50.12 -19.88 -26.67
CA PRO A 577 49.22 -20.81 -26.00
C PRO A 577 47.78 -20.47 -26.36
N SER A 578 47.04 -21.46 -26.85
CA SER A 578 45.61 -21.37 -27.07
C SER A 578 44.93 -20.86 -25.79
N SER A 579 44.15 -19.78 -25.91
CA SER A 579 43.21 -19.38 -24.88
C SER A 579 42.16 -20.48 -24.74
N ALA A 580 42.42 -21.44 -23.84
CA ALA A 580 41.40 -22.35 -23.36
C ALA A 580 40.25 -21.48 -22.86
N GLN A 581 39.05 -21.72 -23.41
CA GLN A 581 37.84 -21.21 -22.78
C GLN A 581 37.75 -21.94 -21.43
N GLU A 582 38.17 -21.25 -20.37
CA GLU A 582 37.88 -21.64 -18.99
C GLU A 582 36.38 -22.00 -18.92
N PRO A 583 36.02 -23.23 -18.54
CA PRO A 583 34.61 -23.59 -18.42
C PRO A 583 33.99 -22.66 -17.39
N PHE A 584 32.97 -21.89 -17.80
CA PHE A 584 32.29 -20.89 -16.97
C PHE A 584 31.69 -21.55 -15.72
N SER A 585 32.47 -21.61 -14.64
CA SER A 585 32.07 -22.21 -13.38
C SER A 585 31.11 -21.28 -12.64
N PHE A 586 29.86 -21.67 -12.53
CA PHE A 586 28.85 -20.97 -11.74
C PHE A 586 29.02 -21.13 -10.21
N SER A 587 30.14 -21.67 -9.71
CA SER A 587 30.27 -22.10 -8.29
C SER A 587 29.96 -21.04 -7.23
N ASN A 588 30.00 -19.75 -7.60
CA ASN A 588 29.82 -18.63 -6.68
C ASN A 588 28.54 -17.81 -6.93
N LYS A 589 27.73 -18.13 -7.95
CA LYS A 589 26.49 -17.40 -8.29
C LYS A 589 25.24 -18.14 -7.81
N ARG A 590 24.16 -17.41 -7.51
CA ARG A 590 22.86 -17.99 -7.12
C ARG A 590 21.83 -17.89 -8.25
N LEU A 591 20.76 -18.69 -8.19
CA LEU A 591 19.61 -18.50 -9.08
C LEU A 591 18.87 -17.21 -8.69
N CYS A 592 18.53 -16.37 -9.67
CA CYS A 592 17.60 -15.26 -9.46
C CYS A 592 16.17 -15.80 -9.32
N GLU A 593 15.47 -15.42 -8.26
CA GLU A 593 14.07 -15.77 -8.06
C GLU A 593 13.18 -15.09 -9.11
N ARG A 594 12.22 -15.83 -9.67
CA ARG A 594 11.32 -15.32 -10.74
C ARG A 594 10.56 -14.06 -10.33
N TRP A 595 10.16 -13.97 -9.06
CA TRP A 595 9.45 -12.80 -8.54
C TRP A 595 10.36 -11.56 -8.51
N LEU A 596 11.66 -11.73 -8.23
CA LEU A 596 12.62 -10.63 -8.20
C LEU A 596 12.97 -10.18 -9.62
N ASP A 597 13.13 -11.11 -10.57
CA ASP A 597 13.34 -10.75 -11.98
C ASP A 597 12.12 -10.00 -12.56
N ASN A 598 10.90 -10.39 -12.18
CA ASN A 598 9.71 -9.60 -12.50
C ASN A 598 9.77 -8.18 -11.88
N LEU A 599 10.25 -8.02 -10.64
CA LEU A 599 10.45 -6.68 -10.05
C LEU A 599 11.54 -5.86 -10.78
N PHE A 600 12.56 -6.49 -11.36
CA PHE A 600 13.51 -5.81 -12.25
C PHE A 600 12.83 -5.27 -13.51
N MET A 601 11.90 -6.03 -14.11
CA MET A 601 11.11 -5.56 -15.25
C MET A 601 10.15 -4.43 -14.86
N VAL A 602 9.49 -4.54 -13.70
CA VAL A 602 8.66 -3.45 -13.14
C VAL A 602 9.49 -2.17 -12.93
N LEU A 603 10.70 -2.30 -12.38
CA LEU A 603 11.60 -1.16 -12.16
C LEU A 603 12.08 -0.55 -13.47
N TYR A 604 12.41 -1.39 -14.47
CA TYR A 604 12.80 -0.92 -15.80
C TYR A 604 11.70 -0.05 -16.43
N GLU A 605 10.43 -0.45 -16.32
CA GLU A 605 9.31 0.33 -16.86
C GLU A 605 9.11 1.67 -16.13
N ASP A 606 9.15 1.69 -14.80
CA ASP A 606 9.11 2.94 -14.01
C ASP A 606 10.27 3.88 -14.42
N LEU A 607 11.51 3.37 -14.51
CA LEU A 607 12.70 4.14 -14.92
C LEU A 607 12.64 4.62 -16.37
N ARG A 608 12.13 3.78 -17.30
CA ARG A 608 11.98 4.10 -18.72
C ARG A 608 11.03 5.27 -18.90
N VAL A 609 9.84 5.18 -18.29
CA VAL A 609 8.83 6.25 -18.32
C VAL A 609 9.36 7.53 -17.69
N TRP A 610 10.02 7.44 -16.53
CA TRP A 610 10.62 8.59 -15.85
C TRP A 610 11.70 9.29 -16.70
N THR A 611 12.55 8.51 -17.38
CA THR A 611 13.61 9.02 -18.25
C THR A 611 13.04 9.74 -19.48
N ILE A 612 12.00 9.17 -20.11
CA ILE A 612 11.29 9.80 -21.23
C ILE A 612 10.68 11.13 -20.78
N PHE A 613 9.95 11.13 -19.67
CA PHE A 613 9.35 12.34 -19.09
C PHE A 613 10.39 13.45 -18.84
N ARG A 614 11.53 13.13 -18.20
CA ARG A 614 12.59 14.13 -17.95
C ARG A 614 13.24 14.64 -19.25
N ALA A 615 13.39 13.80 -20.26
CA ALA A 615 13.90 14.20 -21.58
C ALA A 615 12.91 15.14 -22.29
N GLU A 616 11.61 14.87 -22.24
CA GLU A 616 10.57 15.75 -22.77
C GLU A 616 10.56 17.10 -22.05
N VAL A 617 10.54 17.13 -20.72
CA VAL A 617 10.59 18.37 -19.93
C VAL A 617 11.82 19.21 -20.28
N ALA A 618 12.99 18.59 -20.43
CA ALA A 618 14.21 19.28 -20.85
C ALA A 618 14.10 19.87 -22.27
N HIS A 619 13.59 19.08 -23.23
CA HIS A 619 13.40 19.49 -24.62
C HIS A 619 12.46 20.71 -24.73
N PHE A 620 11.29 20.66 -24.07
CA PHE A 620 10.32 21.77 -24.07
C PHE A 620 10.89 23.02 -23.39
N LYS A 621 11.66 22.85 -22.30
CA LYS A 621 12.34 23.96 -21.62
C LYS A 621 13.36 24.66 -22.54
N THR A 622 14.12 23.91 -23.34
CA THR A 622 15.04 24.47 -24.35
C THR A 622 14.32 25.20 -25.48
N GLN A 623 13.11 24.74 -25.86
CA GLN A 623 12.27 25.41 -26.86
C GLN A 623 11.51 26.63 -26.31
N HIS A 624 11.61 26.92 -25.01
CA HIS A 624 10.77 27.91 -24.31
C HIS A 624 9.26 27.69 -24.46
N VAL A 625 8.83 26.43 -24.68
CA VAL A 625 7.42 26.04 -24.79
C VAL A 625 6.97 25.44 -23.46
N ALA A 626 5.76 25.77 -23.01
CA ALA A 626 5.17 25.16 -21.82
C ALA A 626 4.87 23.67 -22.08
N TYR A 627 5.56 22.78 -21.36
CA TYR A 627 5.23 21.35 -21.34
C TYR A 627 3.89 21.15 -20.63
N ARG A 628 2.91 20.57 -21.33
CA ARG A 628 1.55 20.35 -20.82
C ARG A 628 1.23 18.86 -20.77
N LYS A 629 0.62 18.47 -19.66
CA LYS A 629 0.09 17.15 -19.35
C LYS A 629 -1.23 17.36 -18.60
N THR A 630 -2.11 16.38 -18.65
CA THR A 630 -3.37 16.37 -17.88
C THR A 630 -3.12 16.34 -16.38
N GLY A 631 -4.12 16.75 -15.59
CA GLY A 631 -4.07 16.62 -14.13
C GLY A 631 -3.75 15.19 -13.67
N PHE A 632 -4.37 14.17 -14.25
CA PHE A 632 -4.14 12.78 -13.87
C PHE A 632 -2.74 12.26 -14.26
N GLU A 633 -2.21 12.64 -15.42
CA GLU A 633 -0.81 12.33 -15.77
C GLU A 633 0.18 12.96 -14.77
N TRP A 634 -0.03 14.20 -14.35
CA TRP A 634 0.82 14.85 -13.33
C TRP A 634 0.77 14.13 -11.98
N GLU A 635 -0.40 13.62 -11.57
CA GLU A 635 -0.52 12.80 -10.35
C GLU A 635 0.28 11.48 -10.48
N ILE A 636 0.16 10.77 -11.61
CA ILE A 636 0.91 9.52 -11.86
C ILE A 636 2.43 9.79 -11.89
N LEU A 637 2.86 10.89 -12.50
CA LEU A 637 4.26 11.31 -12.54
C LEU A 637 4.80 11.72 -11.16
N GLY A 638 3.98 12.35 -10.31
CA GLY A 638 4.31 12.61 -8.91
C GLY A 638 4.50 11.32 -8.11
N ASP A 639 3.57 10.38 -8.24
CA ASP A 639 3.66 9.06 -7.61
C ASP A 639 4.88 8.27 -8.09
N LEU A 640 5.21 8.34 -9.39
CA LEU A 640 6.39 7.73 -9.98
C LEU A 640 7.69 8.35 -9.46
N GLY A 641 7.77 9.69 -9.43
CA GLY A 641 8.90 10.42 -8.88
C GLY A 641 9.16 10.06 -7.41
N LEU A 642 8.09 9.94 -6.60
CA LEU A 642 8.22 9.45 -5.22
C LEU A 642 8.72 8.00 -5.12
N ARG A 643 8.20 7.07 -5.94
CA ARG A 643 8.68 5.67 -5.95
C ARG A 643 10.17 5.57 -6.29
N LEU A 644 10.65 6.44 -7.17
CA LEU A 644 12.04 6.51 -7.63
C LEU A 644 12.92 7.47 -6.80
N HIS A 645 12.44 7.95 -5.64
CA HIS A 645 13.16 8.83 -4.70
C HIS A 645 13.50 10.24 -5.22
N HIS A 646 12.84 10.72 -6.28
CA HIS A 646 12.95 12.07 -6.82
C HIS A 646 11.95 13.03 -6.15
N LYS A 647 12.19 13.36 -4.87
CA LYS A 647 11.24 14.13 -4.04
C LYS A 647 10.87 15.51 -4.59
N GLU A 648 11.85 16.30 -5.03
CA GLU A 648 11.62 17.67 -5.51
C GLU A 648 10.87 17.68 -6.85
N GLU A 649 11.27 16.83 -7.80
CA GLU A 649 10.54 16.69 -9.07
C GLU A 649 9.11 16.14 -8.87
N ALA A 650 8.91 15.23 -7.90
CA ALA A 650 7.58 14.74 -7.54
C ALA A 650 6.70 15.84 -6.93
N LYS A 651 7.26 16.67 -6.04
CA LYS A 651 6.59 17.85 -5.47
C LYS A 651 6.16 18.83 -6.58
N GLU A 652 7.04 19.10 -7.53
CA GLU A 652 6.75 19.96 -8.69
C GLU A 652 5.64 19.36 -9.58
N ALA A 653 5.64 18.04 -9.79
CA ALA A 653 4.58 17.34 -10.51
C ALA A 653 3.22 17.42 -9.78
N TYR A 654 3.17 17.21 -8.47
CA TYR A 654 1.94 17.38 -7.70
C TYR A 654 1.45 18.84 -7.68
N GLN A 655 2.35 19.83 -7.68
CA GLN A 655 1.96 21.23 -7.82
C GLN A 655 1.29 21.48 -9.19
N ARG A 656 1.87 20.99 -10.29
CA ARG A 656 1.28 21.10 -11.63
C ARG A 656 -0.04 20.34 -11.80
N CYS A 657 -0.23 19.23 -11.11
CA CYS A 657 -1.53 18.55 -11.06
C CYS A 657 -2.64 19.50 -10.55
N LEU A 658 -2.30 20.39 -9.61
CA LEU A 658 -3.23 21.30 -8.94
C LEU A 658 -3.44 22.64 -9.66
N ASP A 659 -2.72 22.88 -10.76
CA ASP A 659 -3.04 23.96 -11.72
C ASP A 659 -4.33 23.64 -12.52
N THR A 660 -4.80 22.38 -12.45
CA THR A 660 -6.05 21.91 -13.08
C THR A 660 -7.19 21.81 -12.06
N PRO A 661 -8.46 22.04 -12.45
CA PRO A 661 -9.61 21.92 -11.55
C PRO A 661 -10.05 20.47 -11.30
N ARG A 662 -9.13 19.50 -11.38
CA ARG A 662 -9.43 18.07 -11.23
C ARG A 662 -9.78 17.72 -9.79
N TYR A 663 -10.84 16.92 -9.59
CA TYR A 663 -11.21 16.38 -8.28
C TYR A 663 -10.24 15.26 -7.85
N SER A 664 -9.17 15.61 -7.13
CA SER A 664 -8.25 14.65 -6.52
C SER A 664 -7.70 15.12 -5.17
N LEU A 665 -7.80 14.24 -4.18
CA LEU A 665 -7.24 14.41 -2.83
C LEU A 665 -5.72 14.14 -2.79
N LYS A 666 -5.20 13.23 -3.62
CA LYS A 666 -3.84 12.68 -3.44
C LYS A 666 -2.72 13.74 -3.53
N PRO A 667 -2.70 14.65 -4.52
CA PRO A 667 -1.66 15.68 -4.59
C PRO A 667 -1.67 16.61 -3.37
N TRP A 668 -2.86 17.00 -2.87
CA TRP A 668 -2.99 17.82 -1.66
C TRP A 668 -2.45 17.10 -0.42
N SER A 669 -2.76 15.81 -0.26
CA SER A 669 -2.21 14.98 0.82
C SER A 669 -0.69 14.90 0.76
N LYS A 670 -0.11 14.65 -0.42
CA LYS A 670 1.34 14.51 -0.59
C LYS A 670 2.09 15.82 -0.40
N LEU A 671 1.55 16.93 -0.90
CA LEU A 671 2.14 18.24 -0.67
C LEU A 671 2.02 18.68 0.80
N MET A 672 0.91 18.37 1.49
CA MET A 672 0.77 18.63 2.92
C MET A 672 1.88 17.94 3.73
N GLU A 673 2.14 16.66 3.44
CA GLU A 673 3.22 15.88 4.07
C GLU A 673 4.61 16.52 3.83
N MET A 674 4.90 16.89 2.57
CA MET A 674 6.16 17.56 2.19
C MET A 674 6.33 18.93 2.88
N TYR A 675 5.29 19.76 2.91
CA TYR A 675 5.36 21.08 3.57
C TYR A 675 5.49 20.95 5.09
N ALA A 676 4.93 19.90 5.70
CA ALA A 676 5.11 19.61 7.12
C ALA A 676 6.55 19.16 7.43
N ASP A 677 7.17 18.34 6.57
CA ASP A 677 8.59 17.98 6.65
C ASP A 677 9.52 19.20 6.51
N GLU A 678 9.15 20.16 5.66
CA GLU A 678 9.88 21.42 5.45
C GLU A 678 9.67 22.46 6.57
N GLY A 679 8.69 22.25 7.46
CA GLY A 679 8.32 23.22 8.49
C GLY A 679 7.52 24.43 7.97
N ASP A 680 6.99 24.38 6.74
CA ASP A 680 6.21 25.45 6.10
C ASP A 680 4.75 25.40 6.57
N ILE A 681 4.46 26.09 7.69
CA ILE A 681 3.11 26.17 8.27
C ILE A 681 2.10 26.69 7.24
N GLN A 682 2.44 27.74 6.48
CA GLN A 682 1.46 28.43 5.65
C GLN A 682 0.97 27.53 4.51
N ARG A 683 1.90 26.88 3.80
CA ARG A 683 1.53 25.95 2.72
C ARG A 683 0.95 24.65 3.24
N CYS A 684 1.46 24.12 4.35
CA CYS A 684 0.90 22.92 4.98
C CYS A 684 -0.56 23.15 5.41
N VAL A 685 -0.88 24.27 6.06
CA VAL A 685 -2.25 24.61 6.48
C VAL A 685 -3.17 24.81 5.27
N GLN A 686 -2.69 25.49 4.21
CA GLN A 686 -3.46 25.67 2.97
C GLN A 686 -3.78 24.33 2.26
N ALA A 687 -2.85 23.37 2.29
CA ALA A 687 -3.09 22.02 1.79
C ALA A 687 -4.05 21.26 2.73
N ALA A 688 -3.83 21.33 4.05
CA ALA A 688 -4.65 20.66 5.06
C ALA A 688 -6.12 21.05 5.02
N ILE A 689 -6.46 22.33 4.78
CA ILE A 689 -7.85 22.79 4.59
C ILE A 689 -8.54 22.04 3.45
N ARG A 690 -7.82 21.76 2.36
CA ARG A 690 -8.36 21.05 1.19
C ARG A 690 -8.42 19.56 1.45
N VAL A 691 -7.41 18.96 2.07
CA VAL A 691 -7.43 17.56 2.54
C VAL A 691 -8.64 17.33 3.45
N ALA A 692 -8.90 18.23 4.41
CA ALA A 692 -10.05 18.17 5.31
C ALA A 692 -11.37 18.30 4.53
N ALA A 693 -11.47 19.23 3.57
CA ALA A 693 -12.64 19.37 2.72
C ALA A 693 -12.94 18.08 1.93
N TYR A 694 -11.94 17.47 1.29
CA TYR A 694 -12.07 16.17 0.61
C TYR A 694 -12.50 15.06 1.58
N GLN A 695 -11.90 14.99 2.77
CA GLN A 695 -12.22 13.98 3.79
C GLN A 695 -13.66 14.10 4.29
N TYR A 696 -14.12 15.31 4.65
CA TYR A 696 -15.50 15.54 5.09
C TYR A 696 -16.52 15.40 3.94
N ALA A 697 -16.14 15.69 2.69
CA ALA A 697 -16.96 15.41 1.50
C ALA A 697 -17.27 13.92 1.32
N ASP A 698 -16.39 13.05 1.81
CA ASP A 698 -16.53 11.60 1.81
C ASP A 698 -16.73 11.06 3.26
N TYR A 699 -17.33 11.87 4.15
CA TYR A 699 -17.82 11.54 5.50
C TYR A 699 -16.79 11.07 6.53
N ALA A 700 -15.51 11.40 6.34
CA ALA A 700 -14.47 11.21 7.34
C ALA A 700 -14.39 12.43 8.29
N GLU A 701 -15.21 12.40 9.34
CA GLU A 701 -15.34 13.44 10.39
C GLU A 701 -14.37 13.22 11.56
N MET A 702 -13.19 12.66 11.30
CA MET A 702 -12.22 12.25 12.32
C MET A 702 -11.01 13.19 12.42
N THR A 703 -10.42 13.23 13.61
CA THR A 703 -9.20 13.96 13.98
C THR A 703 -8.04 13.03 14.35
N PHE A 704 -8.32 11.84 14.89
CA PHE A 704 -7.40 11.00 15.67
C PHE A 704 -6.23 10.31 14.94
N PRO A 705 -4.99 10.49 15.44
CA PRO A 705 -3.98 11.23 14.68
C PRO A 705 -4.04 10.93 13.16
N THR A 706 -5.01 11.57 12.51
CA THR A 706 -5.17 11.51 11.05
C THR A 706 -3.94 12.06 10.36
N HIS A 707 -3.80 11.84 9.06
CA HIS A 707 -2.69 12.41 8.29
C HIS A 707 -2.56 13.95 8.44
N ILE A 708 -3.67 14.68 8.59
CA ILE A 708 -3.67 16.13 8.93
C ILE A 708 -3.11 16.36 10.33
N ALA A 709 -3.65 15.69 11.35
CA ALA A 709 -3.20 15.86 12.73
C ALA A 709 -1.71 15.54 12.89
N ARG A 710 -1.19 14.49 12.25
CA ARG A 710 0.24 14.15 12.26
C ARG A 710 1.11 15.26 11.67
N CYS A 711 0.67 15.88 10.58
CA CYS A 711 1.36 17.05 10.00
C CYS A 711 1.31 18.26 10.95
N PHE A 712 0.18 18.51 11.60
CA PHE A 712 0.03 19.59 12.58
C PHE A 712 0.85 19.36 13.85
N PHE A 713 0.96 18.13 14.35
CA PHE A 713 1.80 17.80 15.51
C PHE A 713 3.28 17.92 15.20
N LYS A 714 3.72 17.48 14.00
CA LYS A 714 5.09 17.70 13.52
C LYS A 714 5.44 19.19 13.45
N LEU A 715 4.56 20.02 12.90
CA LEU A 715 4.71 21.48 12.92
C LEU A 715 4.64 22.06 14.34
N GLY A 716 3.84 21.46 15.22
CA GLY A 716 3.68 21.82 16.63
C GLY A 716 4.96 21.65 17.44
N GLN A 717 5.66 20.53 17.25
CA GLN A 717 6.98 20.28 17.83
C GLN A 717 8.04 21.31 17.39
N ILE A 718 7.95 21.82 16.15
CA ILE A 718 8.92 22.80 15.60
C ILE A 718 8.58 24.25 16.00
N HIS A 719 7.29 24.60 16.03
CA HIS A 719 6.84 26.00 16.05
C HIS A 719 5.81 26.37 17.13
N GLY A 720 5.29 25.40 17.87
CA GLY A 720 4.20 25.55 18.84
C GLY A 720 2.80 25.56 18.22
N HIS A 721 1.83 24.93 18.90
CA HIS A 721 0.44 24.84 18.44
C HIS A 721 -0.21 26.22 18.31
N ALA A 722 0.16 27.18 19.17
CA ALA A 722 -0.37 28.54 19.14
C ALA A 722 -0.13 29.22 17.78
N LYS A 723 1.05 29.04 17.17
CA LYS A 723 1.40 29.64 15.88
C LYS A 723 0.58 29.07 14.72
N ILE A 724 0.25 27.78 14.76
CA ILE A 724 -0.65 27.14 13.78
C ILE A 724 -2.07 27.69 13.94
N SER A 725 -2.57 27.82 15.17
CA SER A 725 -3.88 28.40 15.46
C SER A 725 -3.98 29.87 15.00
N PHE A 726 -2.99 30.71 15.30
CA PHE A 726 -2.95 32.10 14.78
C PHE A 726 -2.91 32.16 13.25
N THR A 727 -2.21 31.22 12.61
CA THR A 727 -2.18 31.12 11.14
C THR A 727 -3.55 30.77 10.58
N LEU A 728 -4.27 29.81 11.16
CA LEU A 728 -5.66 29.47 10.80
C LEU A 728 -6.60 30.67 10.97
N LEU A 729 -6.51 31.39 12.10
CA LEU A 729 -7.33 32.58 12.38
C LEU A 729 -7.07 33.70 11.37
N SER A 730 -5.81 33.92 10.96
CA SER A 730 -5.45 34.95 9.97
C SER A 730 -5.94 34.67 8.54
N MET A 731 -6.31 33.43 8.22
CA MET A 731 -6.80 33.05 6.88
C MET A 731 -8.26 33.43 6.62
N GLY A 732 -9.03 33.85 7.65
CA GLY A 732 -10.41 34.32 7.47
C GLY A 732 -11.38 33.25 6.94
N LEU A 733 -11.19 31.99 7.36
CA LEU A 733 -11.99 30.85 6.92
C LEU A 733 -13.45 30.95 7.42
N PRO A 734 -14.44 30.38 6.69
CA PRO A 734 -15.80 30.23 7.21
C PRO A 734 -15.83 29.43 8.52
N ASP A 735 -16.70 29.81 9.46
CA ASP A 735 -16.77 29.23 10.81
C ASP A 735 -16.85 27.70 10.85
N SER A 736 -17.57 27.08 9.91
CA SER A 736 -17.66 25.61 9.79
C SER A 736 -16.32 24.96 9.49
N ILE A 737 -15.54 25.56 8.58
CA ILE A 737 -14.22 25.08 8.15
C ILE A 737 -13.18 25.39 9.23
N LEU A 738 -13.23 26.59 9.83
CA LEU A 738 -12.38 26.96 10.96
C LEU A 738 -12.57 25.97 12.13
N LYS A 739 -13.82 25.59 12.45
CA LYS A 739 -14.12 24.60 13.48
C LYS A 739 -13.55 23.21 13.17
N ILE A 740 -13.59 22.78 11.90
CA ILE A 740 -12.94 21.54 11.46
C ILE A 740 -11.43 21.63 11.67
N MET A 741 -10.78 22.69 11.18
CA MET A 741 -9.32 22.82 11.28
C MET A 741 -8.83 22.99 12.73
N ASP A 742 -9.57 23.71 13.57
CA ASP A 742 -9.25 23.87 14.99
C ASP A 742 -9.47 22.56 15.76
N SER A 743 -10.36 21.67 15.33
CA SER A 743 -10.59 20.38 16.01
C SER A 743 -9.33 19.51 16.09
N TYR A 744 -8.46 19.50 15.07
CA TYR A 744 -7.17 18.80 15.11
C TYR A 744 -6.22 19.37 16.19
N LEU A 745 -6.24 20.69 16.41
CA LEU A 745 -5.42 21.36 17.43
C LEU A 745 -6.04 21.22 18.83
N GLN A 746 -7.37 21.31 18.95
CA GLN A 746 -8.11 21.02 20.18
C GLN A 746 -7.87 19.58 20.63
N TYR A 747 -7.88 18.63 19.69
CA TYR A 747 -7.54 17.24 19.94
C TYR A 747 -6.12 17.10 20.51
N GLY A 748 -5.10 17.68 19.85
CA GLY A 748 -3.73 17.72 20.37
C GLY A 748 -3.62 18.34 21.77
N LYS A 749 -4.37 19.41 22.05
CA LYS A 749 -4.42 20.08 23.36
C LYS A 749 -5.10 19.24 24.44
N ALA A 750 -6.21 18.56 24.13
CA ALA A 750 -6.94 17.72 25.08
C ALA A 750 -6.11 16.51 25.52
N PHE A 751 -5.31 15.96 24.61
CA PHE A 751 -4.47 14.78 24.86
C PHE A 751 -3.00 15.11 25.16
N LYS A 752 -2.65 16.41 25.26
CA LYS A 752 -1.32 16.94 25.60
C LYS A 752 -0.20 16.40 24.71
N VAL A 753 -0.44 16.46 23.39
CA VAL A 753 0.58 16.16 22.37
C VAL A 753 1.69 17.21 22.44
N GLU A 754 2.94 16.80 22.28
CA GLU A 754 4.11 17.68 22.36
C GLU A 754 3.98 18.94 21.48
N GLY A 755 4.28 20.12 22.05
CA GLY A 755 4.07 21.42 21.39
C GLY A 755 2.72 22.07 21.65
N TYR A 756 1.81 21.43 22.39
CA TYR A 756 0.50 22.02 22.77
C TYR A 756 0.59 23.21 23.74
N ASP A 757 1.69 23.32 24.48
CA ASP A 757 1.96 24.30 25.53
C ASP A 757 3.03 25.34 25.15
N PHE A 758 3.51 25.31 23.89
CA PHE A 758 4.50 26.23 23.31
C PHE A 758 3.83 27.40 22.54
#